data_AF-A0A369SC08-F1
#
_entry.id   AF-A0A369SC08-F1
#
_cell.length_a   1.000
_cell.length_b   1.000
_cell.length_c   1.000
_cell.angle_alpha   90.00
_cell.angle_beta   90.00
_cell.angle_gamma   90.00
#
_symmetry.space_group_name_H-M   'P 1'
#
loop_
_entity.id
_entity.type
_entity.pdbx_description
1 polymer ?
#
loop_
_entity_poly.entity_id
_entity_poly.type
_entity_poly.pdbx_seq_one_letter_code
_entity_poly.pdbx_strand_id
1 'polypeptide(L)'
;MATHKNIRSTIQYFHDNDAFCKIIPIEHLLSRLVMNKIILKKHAARIKRKNCRQEKNQLFCQILRKERNETNFMTFCDLLCCEYDRNVAEIGRTLHDMASSPACWKEDSYQNFSLDSCIKPLADLNLTSFNSPQYHALKMQHDSSGARLPIGYVANIKVEELIAIQNREVKNRIQSLDLFYQNPFIKLGVFLRATGIPVTLIMVLWQQDFIFSMDILQYLAKVGLLTLSKKNERMEVFSKAMEKQARDCCNIDEDAFQYVQNIQSYKPDCHSLLLDELELQCHGNWHELPNDGYIYHYLVNHEIAANKFKSVKSLITNLRWLDCKVNAHHNLSVILEDFVNIRDKISAQDWQEIIPFYQFLIRYQGYFDIKLNDLIQFILQYQQPHQCWYAKAIQIAKERVANNSKFQYYEIVSLAKIRAKYCTRTITADNIERIMTFSCCNPKLGPFRMVVTNMTDRHTQIVMNVETGTKLFVTSSVCIVKISSDGKMIAYADNLKLWQVWHIDCNTGMKFITVDGIRDNHQCNEMEFPVSNNSLIASWHNNYISIWKIDQHKLYISMTKKWRALSHSTVQVCQFVNNDNSILVWGHYSRAYQPNKLACYANYDNIKSQLTGNYFKCSKIEFCVWKLGKELLTDETRLTIRFKHLNQFNKRSLRGCFHVLNHRFFLLDCIVGKDSSHQFYHSLYLKATKHSDIDLTGEIDTLYYQMQPRFFNTIYLSQDRQSIAEVVEDRIQIFTVNEDQILAYGIIYCHTNLKHESKYYLTFVHNMDQVMLSYEQRIYIFDVQKRNTHSAYDDEDKIKIICASSAFVDDAAVLVQVISKQSIYFLQTYEGESLKLTNQVTLDINSHDPENVSCELLADCNSIVIMHDFPDCEHNQFGIRTHKLDLMKKHLSITLTKIGNLETDLLYYPMLSCDISCVSAIAICKLNFQETKTSCTFFHYTVYQEDFRTWHVDIERKVRQEIENGIDQIEFYRIENDEKELVQTYPYSDHILLLRHESDLSVYDKNGNIIFQVMKGKYCFPKSRKEHGNKSWISHKEYIIIGKKNQLELYDFIQEKYLPVIKSAQIGIPLLIQFGNSKRMIVYNDAKVFLYITLLKETE
;
A
#
# COMPACT_ATOMS: atom_id res chain seq x y z
N MET A 1 -2.62 -10.34 67.53
CA MET A 1 -2.54 -11.81 67.26
C MET A 1 -3.36 -12.24 66.04
N ALA A 2 -4.63 -11.81 65.88
CA ALA A 2 -5.48 -12.23 64.75
C ALA A 2 -4.87 -11.97 63.36
N THR A 3 -4.43 -10.74 63.05
CA THR A 3 -3.79 -10.40 61.75
C THR A 3 -2.56 -11.26 61.45
N HIS A 4 -1.73 -11.53 62.46
CA HIS A 4 -0.55 -12.40 62.31
C HIS A 4 -0.91 -13.87 62.01
N LYS A 5 -2.12 -14.33 62.37
CA LYS A 5 -2.68 -15.63 61.96
C LYS A 5 -3.15 -15.56 60.50
N ASN A 6 -3.93 -14.54 60.15
CA ASN A 6 -4.46 -14.34 58.79
C ASN A 6 -3.33 -14.31 57.76
N ILE A 7 -2.29 -13.50 57.97
CA ILE A 7 -1.16 -13.36 57.03
C ILE A 7 -0.41 -14.69 56.84
N ARG A 8 -0.26 -15.51 57.88
CA ARG A 8 0.32 -16.85 57.74
C ARG A 8 -0.59 -17.78 56.92
N SER A 9 -1.90 -17.71 57.10
CA SER A 9 -2.86 -18.46 56.28
C SER A 9 -2.87 -17.98 54.83
N THR A 10 -2.82 -16.66 54.58
CA THR A 10 -2.69 -16.06 53.24
C THR A 10 -1.43 -16.59 52.56
N ILE A 11 -0.25 -16.44 53.18
CA ILE A 11 1.02 -16.93 52.61
C ILE A 11 0.98 -18.45 52.37
N GLN A 12 0.30 -19.23 53.22
CA GLN A 12 0.17 -20.67 53.02
C GLN A 12 -0.71 -21.00 51.80
N TYR A 13 -1.88 -20.38 51.67
CA TYR A 13 -2.75 -20.53 50.52
C TYR A 13 -2.02 -20.20 49.20
N PHE A 14 -1.20 -19.15 49.19
CA PHE A 14 -0.40 -18.78 48.01
C PHE A 14 0.84 -19.65 47.76
N HIS A 15 1.40 -20.29 48.79
CA HIS A 15 2.45 -21.29 48.63
C HIS A 15 1.91 -22.58 47.97
N ASP A 16 0.67 -22.95 48.30
CA ASP A 16 0.06 -24.20 47.86
C ASP A 16 -0.72 -24.04 46.54
N ASN A 17 -1.02 -22.81 46.10
CA ASN A 17 -1.71 -22.53 44.84
C ASN A 17 -0.72 -22.33 43.67
N ASP A 18 -0.63 -23.35 42.82
CA ASP A 18 0.42 -23.49 41.82
C ASP A 18 0.38 -22.45 40.68
N ALA A 19 -0.78 -21.82 40.45
CA ALA A 19 -0.95 -20.78 39.43
C ALA A 19 -0.30 -19.45 39.84
N PHE A 20 -0.34 -19.07 41.12
CA PHE A 20 0.35 -17.88 41.64
C PHE A 20 1.87 -17.94 41.36
N CYS A 21 2.46 -19.10 41.62
CA CYS A 21 3.89 -19.34 41.41
C CYS A 21 4.32 -19.27 39.92
N LYS A 22 3.38 -19.35 38.98
CA LYS A 22 3.62 -19.21 37.53
C LYS A 22 3.45 -17.77 37.04
N ILE A 23 2.53 -16.99 37.63
CA ILE A 23 2.17 -15.65 37.18
C ILE A 23 3.19 -14.59 37.60
N ILE A 24 3.55 -14.49 38.89
CA ILE A 24 4.34 -13.34 39.39
C ILE A 24 5.79 -13.36 38.86
N PRO A 25 6.25 -12.30 38.15
CA PRO A 25 7.61 -12.18 37.63
C PRO A 25 8.59 -11.71 38.72
N ILE A 26 8.76 -12.54 39.77
CA ILE A 26 9.52 -12.18 40.98
C ILE A 26 10.96 -11.74 40.68
N GLU A 27 11.59 -12.28 39.64
CA GLU A 27 12.89 -11.84 39.12
C GLU A 27 12.99 -10.32 38.89
N HIS A 28 11.92 -9.67 38.41
CA HIS A 28 11.88 -8.22 38.17
C HIS A 28 11.69 -7.45 39.49
N LEU A 29 10.93 -8.03 40.42
CA LEU A 29 10.64 -7.45 41.73
C LEU A 29 11.83 -7.48 42.71
N LEU A 30 12.79 -8.41 42.55
CA LEU A 30 13.86 -8.64 43.53
C LEU A 30 14.63 -7.38 43.95
N SER A 31 14.88 -6.45 43.03
CA SER A 31 15.54 -5.18 43.35
C SER A 31 14.67 -4.28 44.22
N ARG A 32 13.38 -4.16 43.91
CA ARG A 32 12.37 -3.41 44.71
C ARG A 32 12.19 -4.05 46.10
N LEU A 33 12.16 -5.38 46.18
CA LEU A 33 12.01 -6.14 47.44
C LEU A 33 13.22 -5.99 48.37
N VAL A 34 14.43 -5.88 47.83
CA VAL A 34 15.64 -5.57 48.61
C VAL A 34 15.66 -4.10 49.04
N MET A 35 15.28 -3.17 48.15
CA MET A 35 15.25 -1.74 48.44
C MET A 35 14.27 -1.40 49.58
N ASN A 36 13.08 -1.99 49.55
CA ASN A 36 12.05 -1.85 50.59
C ASN A 36 12.31 -2.74 51.83
N LYS A 37 13.48 -3.38 51.95
CA LYS A 37 13.91 -4.24 53.07
C LYS A 37 13.03 -5.49 53.32
N ILE A 38 12.03 -5.76 52.48
CA ILE A 38 11.17 -6.96 52.51
C ILE A 38 12.02 -8.25 52.46
N ILE A 39 13.11 -8.27 51.69
CA ILE A 39 14.10 -9.36 51.72
C ILE A 39 15.53 -8.84 51.84
N LEU A 40 16.42 -9.64 52.44
CA LEU A 40 17.85 -9.33 52.52
C LEU A 40 18.53 -9.60 51.16
N LYS A 41 19.65 -8.91 50.87
CA LYS A 41 20.48 -9.17 49.68
C LYS A 41 20.83 -10.66 49.51
N LYS A 42 21.13 -11.37 50.62
CA LYS A 42 21.39 -12.82 50.61
C LYS A 42 20.19 -13.67 50.16
N HIS A 43 18.96 -13.20 50.37
CA HIS A 43 17.74 -13.90 49.92
C HIS A 43 17.50 -13.69 48.44
N ALA A 44 17.64 -12.45 47.95
CA ALA A 44 17.59 -12.18 46.51
C ALA A 44 18.63 -13.00 45.74
N ALA A 45 19.85 -13.15 46.26
CA ALA A 45 20.87 -14.02 45.68
C ALA A 45 20.46 -15.51 45.67
N ARG A 46 19.84 -16.03 46.74
CA ARG A 46 19.32 -17.41 46.79
C ARG A 46 18.14 -17.62 45.83
N ILE A 47 17.25 -16.64 45.67
CA ILE A 47 16.13 -16.69 44.71
C ILE A 47 16.67 -16.65 43.28
N LYS A 48 17.63 -15.77 42.94
CA LYS A 48 18.23 -15.71 41.59
C LYS A 48 18.88 -17.03 41.14
N ARG A 49 19.34 -17.87 42.08
CA ARG A 49 19.92 -19.20 41.80
C ARG A 49 18.90 -20.31 41.51
N LYS A 50 17.59 -20.04 41.58
CA LYS A 50 16.55 -20.99 41.20
C LYS A 50 16.30 -20.95 39.69
N ASN A 51 16.03 -22.11 39.10
CA ASN A 51 16.09 -22.31 37.64
C ASN A 51 14.83 -21.82 36.93
N CYS A 52 13.65 -21.99 37.55
CA CYS A 52 12.38 -21.53 36.99
C CYS A 52 11.65 -20.52 37.91
N ARG A 53 10.70 -19.78 37.36
CA ARG A 53 9.88 -18.79 38.08
C ARG A 53 9.11 -19.41 39.26
N GLN A 54 8.61 -20.63 39.09
CA GLN A 54 7.87 -21.36 40.12
C GLN A 54 8.73 -21.65 41.36
N GLU A 55 9.95 -22.17 41.18
CA GLU A 55 10.92 -22.34 42.28
C GLU A 55 11.33 -21.03 42.94
N LYS A 56 11.46 -19.94 42.16
CA LYS A 56 11.77 -18.60 42.67
C LYS A 56 10.65 -18.09 43.59
N ASN A 57 9.40 -18.21 43.14
CA ASN A 57 8.21 -17.81 43.89
C ASN A 57 8.02 -18.66 45.15
N GLN A 58 8.13 -19.99 45.06
CA GLN A 58 8.05 -20.88 46.23
C GLN A 58 9.11 -20.54 47.28
N LEU A 59 10.37 -20.34 46.88
CA LEU A 59 11.43 -19.95 47.81
C LEU A 59 11.18 -18.58 48.44
N PHE A 60 10.65 -17.62 47.68
CA PHE A 60 10.26 -16.31 48.19
C PHE A 60 9.12 -16.39 49.22
N CYS A 61 8.06 -17.17 48.95
CA CYS A 61 6.98 -17.42 49.92
C CYS A 61 7.48 -18.08 51.21
N GLN A 62 8.44 -19.02 51.11
CA GLN A 62 9.09 -19.62 52.29
C GLN A 62 9.89 -18.60 53.12
N ILE A 63 10.54 -17.63 52.48
CA ILE A 63 11.26 -16.54 53.16
C ILE A 63 10.28 -15.59 53.86
N LEU A 64 9.20 -15.18 53.19
CA LEU A 64 8.13 -14.37 53.81
C LEU A 64 7.53 -15.09 55.02
N ARG A 65 7.15 -16.37 54.88
CA ARG A 65 6.51 -17.16 55.95
C ARG A 65 7.40 -17.30 57.19
N LYS A 66 8.71 -17.48 57.01
CA LYS A 66 9.65 -17.78 58.11
C LYS A 66 10.17 -16.55 58.82
N GLU A 67 10.43 -15.46 58.10
CA GLU A 67 11.28 -14.39 58.64
C GLU A 67 10.66 -12.99 58.64
N ARG A 68 9.40 -12.81 58.24
CA ARG A 68 8.81 -11.47 58.05
C ARG A 68 7.54 -11.24 58.84
N ASN A 69 7.37 -9.98 59.24
CA ASN A 69 6.22 -9.47 59.98
C ASN A 69 5.16 -8.91 59.02
N GLU A 70 4.02 -8.55 59.59
CA GLU A 70 2.86 -7.97 58.93
C GLU A 70 3.19 -6.81 57.98
N THR A 71 3.97 -5.83 58.44
CA THR A 71 4.39 -4.67 57.62
C THR A 71 5.08 -5.07 56.32
N ASN A 72 6.03 -6.02 56.37
CA ASN A 72 6.75 -6.48 55.18
C ASN A 72 5.85 -7.24 54.20
N PHE A 73 4.76 -7.85 54.66
CA PHE A 73 3.79 -8.51 53.80
C PHE A 73 2.88 -7.47 53.12
N MET A 74 2.37 -6.49 53.85
CA MET A 74 1.54 -5.42 53.28
C MET A 74 2.32 -4.61 52.23
N THR A 75 3.56 -4.20 52.52
CA THR A 75 4.42 -3.51 51.52
C THR A 75 4.74 -4.41 50.31
N PHE A 76 4.71 -5.74 50.44
CA PHE A 76 4.80 -6.62 49.28
C PHE A 76 3.52 -6.58 48.43
N CYS A 77 2.34 -6.59 49.05
CA CYS A 77 1.06 -6.42 48.35
C CYS A 77 1.00 -5.07 47.61
N ASP A 78 1.41 -3.98 48.27
CA ASP A 78 1.47 -2.64 47.67
C ASP A 78 2.39 -2.59 46.44
N LEU A 79 3.57 -3.24 46.52
CA LEU A 79 4.48 -3.34 45.38
C LEU A 79 3.85 -4.07 44.19
N LEU A 80 3.05 -5.11 44.42
CA LEU A 80 2.31 -5.81 43.37
C LEU A 80 1.17 -4.95 42.80
N CYS A 81 0.42 -4.23 43.64
CA CYS A 81 -0.61 -3.27 43.21
C CYS A 81 -0.05 -2.19 42.27
N CYS A 82 1.24 -1.86 42.38
CA CYS A 82 1.97 -0.92 41.54
C CYS A 82 2.72 -1.56 40.36
N GLU A 83 2.44 -2.81 39.97
CA GLU A 83 2.98 -3.42 38.74
C GLU A 83 2.08 -3.12 37.52
N TYR A 84 2.72 -3.02 36.34
CA TYR A 84 2.01 -2.68 35.09
C TYR A 84 1.15 -3.83 34.55
N ASP A 85 1.49 -5.07 34.87
CA ASP A 85 0.66 -6.23 34.51
C ASP A 85 -0.60 -6.26 35.38
N ARG A 86 -1.76 -6.04 34.75
CA ARG A 86 -3.07 -5.99 35.40
C ARG A 86 -3.36 -7.23 36.25
N ASN A 87 -2.88 -8.42 35.86
CA ASN A 87 -3.08 -9.64 36.62
C ASN A 87 -2.23 -9.64 37.91
N VAL A 88 -1.00 -9.13 37.84
CA VAL A 88 -0.11 -9.00 38.99
C VAL A 88 -0.65 -7.95 39.98
N ALA A 89 -1.18 -6.83 39.48
CA ALA A 89 -1.83 -5.81 40.29
C ALA A 89 -3.13 -6.31 40.96
N GLU A 90 -3.94 -7.11 40.28
CA GLU A 90 -5.15 -7.71 40.85
C GLU A 90 -4.83 -8.75 41.93
N ILE A 91 -3.79 -9.56 41.72
CA ILE A 91 -3.25 -10.45 42.75
C ILE A 91 -2.75 -9.64 43.96
N GLY A 92 -2.10 -8.49 43.74
CA GLY A 92 -1.70 -7.55 44.79
C GLY A 92 -2.87 -7.06 45.65
N ARG A 93 -3.96 -6.61 45.00
CA ARG A 93 -5.20 -6.20 45.68
C ARG A 93 -5.82 -7.34 46.47
N THR A 94 -5.97 -8.51 45.84
CA THR A 94 -6.53 -9.71 46.48
C THR A 94 -5.73 -10.12 47.73
N LEU A 95 -4.40 -10.12 47.64
CA LEU A 95 -3.50 -10.37 48.77
C LEU A 95 -3.70 -9.36 49.91
N HIS A 96 -3.77 -8.07 49.57
CA HIS A 96 -3.95 -6.97 50.51
C HIS A 96 -5.26 -7.12 51.28
N ASP A 97 -6.36 -7.41 50.57
CA ASP A 97 -7.70 -7.57 51.16
C ASP A 97 -7.81 -8.83 52.03
N MET A 98 -7.26 -9.96 51.59
CA MET A 98 -7.22 -11.21 52.37
C MET A 98 -6.38 -11.11 53.65
N ALA A 99 -5.36 -10.25 53.68
CA ALA A 99 -4.59 -9.95 54.87
C ALA A 99 -5.29 -8.94 55.80
N SER A 100 -5.94 -7.93 55.22
CA SER A 100 -6.60 -6.85 55.95
C SER A 100 -7.93 -7.25 56.59
N SER A 101 -8.66 -8.21 56.01
CA SER A 101 -10.00 -8.61 56.48
C SER A 101 -9.98 -9.87 57.37
N PRO A 102 -10.36 -9.77 58.66
CA PRO A 102 -10.52 -10.96 59.52
C PRO A 102 -11.71 -11.84 59.14
N ALA A 103 -12.68 -11.32 58.39
CA ALA A 103 -13.95 -12.01 58.11
C ALA A 103 -13.85 -13.05 56.99
N CYS A 104 -12.80 -13.02 56.17
CA CYS A 104 -12.67 -13.88 54.99
C CYS A 104 -12.26 -15.33 55.31
N TRP A 105 -11.76 -15.63 56.52
CA TRP A 105 -11.19 -16.94 56.87
C TRP A 105 -12.21 -17.92 57.48
N LYS A 106 -13.35 -18.14 56.82
CA LYS A 106 -14.24 -19.28 57.10
C LYS A 106 -13.86 -20.47 56.20
N GLU A 107 -13.53 -21.60 56.81
CA GLU A 107 -12.93 -22.77 56.12
C GLU A 107 -13.86 -23.37 55.04
N ASP A 108 -15.18 -23.34 55.24
CA ASP A 108 -16.16 -23.90 54.30
C ASP A 108 -16.34 -23.10 53.00
N SER A 109 -15.97 -21.81 52.98
CA SER A 109 -16.22 -20.93 51.81
C SER A 109 -15.21 -21.09 50.65
N TYR A 110 -14.08 -21.77 50.86
CA TYR A 110 -12.96 -21.74 49.90
C TYR A 110 -12.77 -22.99 49.05
N GLN A 111 -13.47 -24.11 49.30
CA GLN A 111 -13.40 -25.28 48.42
C GLN A 111 -13.94 -25.03 46.99
N ASN A 112 -14.70 -23.94 46.80
CA ASN A 112 -15.20 -23.50 45.49
C ASN A 112 -14.38 -22.36 44.85
N PHE A 113 -13.29 -21.90 45.48
CA PHE A 113 -12.51 -20.75 45.00
C PHE A 113 -11.37 -21.19 44.05
N SER A 114 -11.73 -21.70 42.86
CA SER A 114 -10.75 -22.03 41.82
C SER A 114 -10.10 -20.77 41.24
N LEU A 115 -8.78 -20.75 41.02
CA LEU A 115 -8.14 -19.64 40.33
C LEU A 115 -8.60 -19.52 38.85
N ASP A 116 -9.20 -20.57 38.28
CA ASP A 116 -9.79 -20.53 36.94
C ASP A 116 -11.00 -19.57 36.86
N SER A 117 -11.75 -19.38 37.95
CA SER A 117 -12.88 -18.41 37.96
C SER A 117 -12.42 -16.95 37.97
N CYS A 118 -11.16 -16.68 38.36
CA CYS A 118 -10.54 -15.36 38.18
C CYS A 118 -10.03 -15.14 36.74
N ILE A 119 -9.90 -16.20 35.94
CA ILE A 119 -9.36 -16.14 34.56
C ILE A 119 -10.48 -16.23 33.51
N LYS A 120 -11.66 -16.78 33.86
CA LYS A 120 -12.92 -16.64 33.09
C LYS A 120 -14.12 -16.55 34.04
N PRO A 121 -15.03 -15.55 33.94
CA PRO A 121 -15.20 -14.56 32.86
C PRO A 121 -15.01 -13.09 33.29
N LEU A 122 -14.21 -12.34 32.52
CA LEU A 122 -14.02 -10.88 32.65
C LEU A 122 -15.16 -10.05 31.98
N ALA A 123 -16.34 -10.64 31.76
CA ALA A 123 -17.46 -10.01 31.05
C ALA A 123 -18.49 -9.33 31.98
N ASP A 124 -18.65 -9.82 33.22
CA ASP A 124 -19.78 -9.43 34.09
C ASP A 124 -19.38 -8.53 35.30
N LEU A 125 -18.10 -8.19 35.44
CA LEU A 125 -17.57 -7.37 36.55
C LEU A 125 -17.18 -5.96 36.08
N ASN A 126 -18.17 -5.10 35.86
CA ASN A 126 -17.96 -3.67 35.57
C ASN A 126 -19.12 -2.75 36.05
N LEU A 127 -19.84 -3.16 37.11
CA LEU A 127 -20.90 -2.34 37.74
C LEU A 127 -20.73 -2.13 39.26
N THR A 128 -19.65 -2.63 39.86
CA THR A 128 -19.42 -2.56 41.32
C THR A 128 -18.26 -1.65 41.75
N SER A 129 -17.45 -1.12 40.82
CA SER A 129 -16.38 -0.16 41.13
C SER A 129 -16.84 1.31 41.06
N PHE A 130 -17.91 1.65 41.78
CA PHE A 130 -18.36 3.03 42.00
C PHE A 130 -18.37 3.36 43.50
N ASN A 131 -17.17 3.58 44.06
CA ASN A 131 -16.99 4.04 45.45
C ASN A 131 -17.27 5.54 45.60
N SER A 132 -18.44 5.99 45.13
CA SER A 132 -18.95 7.32 45.48
C SER A 132 -19.68 7.25 46.82
N PRO A 133 -19.46 8.22 47.75
CA PRO A 133 -20.25 8.32 48.98
C PRO A 133 -21.76 8.39 48.75
N GLN A 134 -22.19 8.92 47.58
CA GLN A 134 -23.60 9.01 47.20
C GLN A 134 -24.20 7.65 46.82
N TYR A 135 -23.41 6.75 46.21
CA TYR A 135 -23.82 5.38 45.96
C TYR A 135 -24.02 4.61 47.26
N HIS A 136 -23.12 4.79 48.24
CA HIS A 136 -23.28 4.22 49.58
C HIS A 136 -24.51 4.77 50.32
N ALA A 137 -24.79 6.08 50.23
CA ALA A 137 -25.98 6.68 50.84
C ALA A 137 -27.29 6.12 50.25
N LEU A 138 -27.38 6.04 48.91
CA LEU A 138 -28.53 5.45 48.21
C LEU A 138 -28.71 3.97 48.54
N LYS A 139 -27.60 3.22 48.59
CA LYS A 139 -27.63 1.80 48.96
C LYS A 139 -28.08 1.59 50.41
N MET A 140 -27.60 2.39 51.37
CA MET A 140 -28.02 2.28 52.77
C MET A 140 -29.48 2.68 52.99
N GLN A 141 -30.00 3.70 52.29
CA GLN A 141 -31.44 3.99 52.29
C GLN A 141 -32.27 2.84 51.74
N HIS A 142 -31.78 2.13 50.71
CA HIS A 142 -32.52 1.03 50.08
C HIS A 142 -32.43 -0.31 50.83
N ASP A 143 -31.28 -0.62 51.43
CA ASP A 143 -31.10 -1.81 52.29
C ASP A 143 -31.98 -1.71 53.55
N SER A 144 -32.31 -0.49 53.99
CA SER A 144 -33.26 -0.25 55.10
C SER A 144 -34.75 -0.41 54.74
N SER A 145 -35.12 -0.49 53.45
CA SER A 145 -36.53 -0.57 53.01
C SER A 145 -36.99 -1.98 52.60
N GLY A 146 -36.08 -2.95 52.51
CA GLY A 146 -36.39 -4.37 52.25
C GLY A 146 -36.92 -4.72 50.85
N ALA A 147 -37.09 -3.74 49.96
CA ALA A 147 -37.58 -3.96 48.60
C ALA A 147 -36.47 -4.44 47.65
N ARG A 148 -36.72 -5.52 46.90
CA ARG A 148 -35.83 -5.93 45.79
C ARG A 148 -36.02 -4.99 44.60
N LEU A 149 -34.96 -4.33 44.16
CA LEU A 149 -34.96 -3.57 42.90
C LEU A 149 -35.14 -4.52 41.70
N PRO A 150 -35.99 -4.18 40.72
CA PRO A 150 -35.92 -4.80 39.41
C PRO A 150 -34.62 -4.36 38.71
N ILE A 151 -33.96 -5.30 38.05
CA ILE A 151 -32.60 -5.16 37.49
C ILE A 151 -32.46 -4.00 36.47
N GLY A 152 -33.58 -3.45 35.96
CA GLY A 152 -33.59 -2.30 35.06
C GLY A 152 -33.35 -0.92 35.68
N TYR A 153 -33.36 -0.73 37.01
CA TYR A 153 -33.28 0.63 37.58
C TYR A 153 -31.90 1.29 37.46
N VAL A 154 -30.82 0.50 37.44
CA VAL A 154 -29.44 1.01 37.23
C VAL A 154 -29.19 1.39 35.77
N ALA A 155 -29.98 0.84 34.83
CA ALA A 155 -29.82 1.08 33.39
C ALA A 155 -30.37 2.44 32.91
N ASN A 156 -30.99 3.23 33.79
CA ASN A 156 -31.64 4.50 33.45
C ASN A 156 -30.90 5.76 33.92
N ILE A 157 -29.76 5.65 34.62
CA ILE A 157 -28.89 6.82 34.80
C ILE A 157 -28.35 7.17 33.42
N LYS A 158 -28.69 8.37 32.92
CA LYS A 158 -28.21 8.81 31.61
C LYS A 158 -26.69 8.93 31.68
N VAL A 159 -26.00 8.47 30.63
CA VAL A 159 -24.54 8.64 30.49
C VAL A 159 -24.13 10.12 30.67
N GLU A 160 -25.00 11.03 30.23
CA GLU A 160 -24.92 12.48 30.43
C GLU A 160 -24.80 12.90 31.92
N GLU A 161 -25.54 12.25 32.83
CA GLU A 161 -25.50 12.53 34.28
C GLU A 161 -24.22 12.01 34.93
N LEU A 162 -23.73 10.83 34.51
CA LEU A 162 -22.44 10.29 34.97
C LEU A 162 -21.27 11.20 34.54
N ILE A 163 -21.25 11.64 33.28
CA ILE A 163 -20.27 12.60 32.77
C ILE A 163 -20.37 13.93 33.53
N ALA A 164 -21.57 14.41 33.86
CA ALA A 164 -21.76 15.63 34.64
C ALA A 164 -21.26 15.48 36.10
N ILE A 165 -21.43 14.32 36.73
CA ILE A 165 -20.90 14.01 38.08
C ILE A 165 -19.37 13.96 38.05
N GLN A 166 -18.79 13.24 37.10
CA GLN A 166 -17.34 13.10 36.93
C GLN A 166 -16.67 14.47 36.71
N ASN A 167 -17.19 15.29 35.79
CA ASN A 167 -16.75 16.67 35.59
C ASN A 167 -16.89 17.55 36.84
N ARG A 168 -17.92 17.33 37.68
CA ARG A 168 -18.11 18.06 38.95
C ARG A 168 -17.08 17.64 39.99
N GLU A 169 -16.77 16.34 40.13
CA GLU A 169 -15.75 15.86 41.07
C GLU A 169 -14.35 16.38 40.69
N VAL A 170 -14.03 16.39 39.39
CA VAL A 170 -12.79 16.93 38.84
C VAL A 170 -12.67 18.43 39.09
N LYS A 171 -13.72 19.20 38.77
CA LYS A 171 -13.83 20.61 39.10
C LYS A 171 -13.60 20.85 40.60
N ASN A 172 -14.27 20.10 41.47
CA ASN A 172 -14.13 20.24 42.91
C ASN A 172 -12.70 19.95 43.40
N ARG A 173 -12.05 18.90 42.87
CA ARG A 173 -10.63 18.60 43.16
C ARG A 173 -9.73 19.78 42.80
N ILE A 174 -9.88 20.36 41.62
CA ILE A 174 -9.05 21.48 41.14
C ILE A 174 -9.36 22.77 41.90
N GLN A 175 -10.63 23.02 42.25
CA GLN A 175 -11.04 24.16 43.07
C GLN A 175 -10.62 24.03 44.55
N SER A 176 -10.32 22.81 45.03
CA SER A 176 -9.79 22.57 46.38
C SER A 176 -8.27 22.68 46.50
N LEU A 177 -7.55 22.86 45.39
CA LEU A 177 -6.12 23.16 45.41
C LEU A 177 -5.87 24.57 45.97
N ASP A 178 -4.81 24.72 46.76
CA ASP A 178 -4.22 26.03 47.05
C ASP A 178 -3.86 26.74 45.72
N LEU A 179 -4.02 28.07 45.67
CA LEU A 179 -3.61 28.91 44.54
C LEU A 179 -2.15 28.63 44.09
N PHE A 180 -1.29 28.27 45.05
CA PHE A 180 0.09 27.83 44.81
C PHE A 180 0.19 26.63 43.84
N TYR A 181 -0.70 25.65 43.93
CA TYR A 181 -0.74 24.48 43.03
C TYR A 181 -1.71 24.67 41.86
N GLN A 182 -2.80 25.41 42.09
CA GLN A 182 -3.87 25.64 41.11
C GLN A 182 -3.37 26.45 39.91
N ASN A 183 -2.60 27.52 40.13
CA ASN A 183 -2.10 28.37 39.04
C ASN A 183 -1.12 27.63 38.11
N PRO A 184 -0.08 26.91 38.61
CA PRO A 184 0.74 26.02 37.80
C PRO A 184 -0.08 24.98 37.03
N PHE A 185 -1.06 24.35 37.68
CA PHE A 185 -1.91 23.33 37.05
C PHE A 185 -2.77 23.90 35.91
N ILE A 186 -3.39 25.07 36.09
CA ILE A 186 -4.18 25.73 35.02
C ILE A 186 -3.30 26.11 33.83
N LYS A 187 -2.04 26.53 34.05
CA LYS A 187 -1.08 26.79 32.97
C LYS A 187 -0.82 25.55 32.12
N LEU A 188 -0.80 24.33 32.69
CA LEU A 188 -0.59 23.09 31.93
C LEU A 188 -1.62 22.83 30.82
N GLY A 189 -2.79 23.50 30.86
CA GLY A 189 -3.77 23.47 29.77
C GLY A 189 -3.26 24.04 28.43
N VAL A 190 -2.08 24.67 28.40
CA VAL A 190 -1.40 25.09 27.17
C VAL A 190 -0.91 23.90 26.31
N PHE A 191 -0.67 22.74 26.92
CA PHE A 191 -0.16 21.55 26.25
C PHE A 191 -1.29 20.72 25.62
N LEU A 192 -0.95 19.81 24.70
CA LEU A 192 -1.94 19.03 23.96
C LEU A 192 -2.33 17.71 24.67
N ARG A 193 -3.59 17.30 24.46
CA ARG A 193 -4.23 16.16 25.14
C ARG A 193 -3.45 14.86 24.95
N ALA A 194 -3.32 14.07 26.03
CA ALA A 194 -2.72 12.73 26.03
C ALA A 194 -1.27 12.65 25.48
N THR A 195 -0.53 13.77 25.53
CA THR A 195 0.89 13.83 25.18
C THR A 195 1.76 13.71 26.42
N GLY A 196 2.92 13.06 26.29
CA GLY A 196 3.92 13.02 27.35
C GLY A 196 4.75 14.29 27.36
N ILE A 197 4.39 15.24 28.22
CA ILE A 197 5.00 16.57 28.31
C ILE A 197 6.35 16.46 29.06
N PRO A 198 7.48 16.89 28.46
CA PRO A 198 8.76 16.97 29.15
C PRO A 198 8.73 17.95 30.33
N VAL A 199 9.28 17.55 31.48
CA VAL A 199 9.36 18.42 32.68
C VAL A 199 10.12 19.72 32.39
N THR A 200 11.10 19.70 31.48
CA THR A 200 11.83 20.89 31.02
C THR A 200 10.90 21.97 30.44
N LEU A 201 9.88 21.60 29.66
CA LEU A 201 8.92 22.58 29.13
C LEU A 201 7.97 23.11 30.20
N ILE A 202 7.69 22.30 31.23
CA ILE A 202 6.89 22.71 32.38
C ILE A 202 7.67 23.73 33.22
N MET A 203 8.97 23.51 33.45
CA MET A 203 9.87 24.48 34.09
C MET A 203 9.88 25.81 33.35
N VAL A 204 10.00 25.77 32.01
CA VAL A 204 9.95 26.95 31.12
C VAL A 204 8.62 27.71 31.27
N LEU A 205 7.48 27.03 31.14
CA LEU A 205 6.14 27.62 31.27
C LEU A 205 5.85 28.22 32.66
N TRP A 206 6.41 27.61 33.70
CA TRP A 206 6.25 28.06 35.09
C TRP A 206 7.30 29.09 35.51
N GLN A 207 8.40 29.22 34.76
CA GLN A 207 9.60 29.98 35.11
C GLN A 207 10.13 29.58 36.50
N GLN A 208 10.27 28.26 36.71
CA GLN A 208 10.70 27.65 37.97
C GLN A 208 11.83 26.64 37.75
N ASP A 209 12.62 26.38 38.80
CA ASP A 209 13.64 25.34 38.75
C ASP A 209 13.04 23.91 38.74
N PHE A 210 13.91 22.92 38.46
CA PHE A 210 13.52 21.52 38.35
C PHE A 210 12.98 20.93 39.66
N ILE A 211 13.56 21.27 40.81
CA ILE A 211 13.18 20.72 42.12
C ILE A 211 11.77 21.21 42.46
N PHE A 212 11.56 22.52 42.40
CA PHE A 212 10.27 23.15 42.68
C PHE A 212 9.17 22.67 41.72
N SER A 213 9.49 22.57 40.42
CA SER A 213 8.57 22.02 39.43
C SER A 213 8.21 20.56 39.71
N MET A 214 9.19 19.74 40.10
CA MET A 214 8.96 18.33 40.42
C MET A 214 8.19 18.12 41.72
N ASP A 215 8.32 19.00 42.72
CA ASP A 215 7.53 18.93 43.95
C ASP A 215 6.06 19.25 43.69
N ILE A 216 5.78 20.29 42.89
CA ILE A 216 4.41 20.61 42.42
C ILE A 216 3.84 19.45 41.61
N LEU A 217 4.60 18.91 40.65
CA LEU A 217 4.16 17.79 39.82
C LEU A 217 3.89 16.52 40.64
N GLN A 218 4.73 16.19 41.63
CA GLN A 218 4.49 15.05 42.52
C GLN A 218 3.24 15.24 43.38
N TYR A 219 2.98 16.46 43.86
CA TYR A 219 1.75 16.76 44.58
C TYR A 219 0.50 16.60 43.70
N LEU A 220 0.50 17.16 42.50
CA LEU A 220 -0.60 17.05 41.53
C LEU A 220 -0.83 15.59 41.10
N ALA A 221 0.24 14.79 40.97
CA ALA A 221 0.15 13.35 40.73
C ALA A 221 -0.52 12.61 41.89
N LYS A 222 -0.15 12.95 43.14
CA LYS A 222 -0.73 12.38 44.36
C LYS A 222 -2.23 12.69 44.52
N VAL A 223 -2.69 13.84 44.02
CA VAL A 223 -4.13 14.23 44.00
C VAL A 223 -4.88 13.61 42.81
N GLY A 224 -4.18 12.91 41.91
CA GLY A 224 -4.79 12.23 40.76
C GLY A 224 -5.29 13.20 39.68
N LEU A 225 -4.57 14.30 39.46
CA LEU A 225 -4.84 15.27 38.39
C LEU A 225 -3.88 15.10 37.19
N LEU A 226 -2.80 14.36 37.37
CA LEU A 226 -1.85 13.99 36.34
C LEU A 226 -1.15 12.67 36.71
N THR A 227 -0.43 12.09 35.76
CA THR A 227 0.44 10.93 35.96
C THR A 227 1.87 11.29 35.60
N LEU A 228 2.82 10.91 36.47
CA LEU A 228 4.25 11.02 36.18
C LEU A 228 4.78 9.69 35.68
N SER A 229 5.25 9.70 34.44
CA SER A 229 5.83 8.54 33.76
C SER A 229 7.34 8.74 33.64
N LYS A 230 8.10 7.75 34.12
CA LYS A 230 9.51 7.63 33.77
C LYS A 230 9.57 6.88 32.45
N LYS A 231 9.95 7.54 31.35
CA LYS A 231 10.00 6.85 30.04
C LYS A 231 11.01 5.71 30.11
N ASN A 232 10.54 4.49 29.82
CA ASN A 232 11.39 3.30 29.71
C ASN A 232 12.41 3.47 28.58
N GLU A 233 13.49 2.70 28.68
CA GLU A 233 14.74 2.76 27.90
C GLU A 233 14.61 2.63 26.36
N ARG A 234 13.40 2.49 25.79
CA ARG A 234 13.20 2.32 24.33
C ARG A 234 13.53 3.56 23.47
N MET A 235 13.82 4.72 24.08
CA MET A 235 14.39 5.90 23.40
C MET A 235 15.94 5.92 23.41
N GLU A 236 16.61 4.81 23.76
CA GLU A 236 18.08 4.71 23.88
C GLU A 236 18.89 5.08 22.63
N VAL A 237 18.26 5.16 21.46
CA VAL A 237 18.91 5.62 20.22
C VAL A 237 19.17 7.13 20.20
N PHE A 238 18.39 7.95 20.94
CA PHE A 238 18.32 9.39 20.69
C PHE A 238 19.08 10.34 21.62
N SER A 239 19.68 9.88 22.71
CA SER A 239 20.97 10.45 23.16
C SER A 239 21.67 9.61 24.23
N LYS A 240 23.00 9.51 24.10
CA LYS A 240 23.91 9.24 25.23
C LYS A 240 24.33 10.53 25.96
N ALA A 241 23.73 11.66 25.61
CA ALA A 241 24.22 13.01 25.91
C ALA A 241 23.25 13.88 26.72
N MET A 242 21.93 13.64 26.71
CA MET A 242 21.04 14.31 27.66
C MET A 242 21.02 13.55 28.98
N GLU A 243 21.36 14.28 30.05
CA GLU A 243 21.44 13.74 31.39
C GLU A 243 20.08 13.24 31.93
N LYS A 244 20.17 12.56 33.06
CA LYS A 244 19.11 11.83 33.78
C LYS A 244 17.82 12.61 34.05
N GLN A 245 17.81 13.94 33.89
CA GLN A 245 16.69 14.84 34.14
C GLN A 245 15.66 14.89 33.00
N ALA A 246 16.06 14.64 31.75
CA ALA A 246 15.15 14.73 30.58
C ALA A 246 14.23 13.51 30.37
N ARG A 247 14.16 12.57 31.34
CA ARG A 247 13.46 11.27 31.19
C ARG A 247 12.08 11.21 31.85
N ASP A 248 11.73 12.20 32.66
CA ASP A 248 10.45 12.28 33.35
C ASP A 248 9.45 13.05 32.46
N CYS A 249 8.30 12.43 32.18
CA CYS A 249 7.22 13.01 31.38
C CYS A 249 5.90 13.01 32.18
N CYS A 250 5.15 14.10 32.06
CA CYS A 250 3.84 14.30 32.68
C CYS A 250 2.71 14.10 31.66
N ASN A 251 1.66 13.34 32.02
CA ASN A 251 0.39 13.31 31.28
C ASN A 251 -0.74 13.80 32.20
N ILE A 252 -1.51 14.79 31.77
CA ILE A 252 -2.65 15.33 32.54
C ILE A 252 -3.82 14.32 32.47
N ASP A 253 -4.57 14.18 33.57
CA ASP A 253 -5.80 13.37 33.61
C ASP A 253 -6.84 13.88 32.58
N GLU A 254 -7.61 12.98 31.96
CA GLU A 254 -8.45 13.33 30.80
C GLU A 254 -9.57 14.32 31.17
N ASP A 255 -10.29 14.05 32.25
CA ASP A 255 -11.36 14.93 32.70
C ASP A 255 -10.79 16.27 33.20
N ALA A 256 -9.65 16.20 33.91
CA ALA A 256 -8.96 17.38 34.42
C ALA A 256 -8.49 18.29 33.26
N PHE A 257 -7.98 17.70 32.19
CA PHE A 257 -7.63 18.40 30.96
C PHE A 257 -8.84 19.08 30.32
N GLN A 258 -9.97 18.37 30.18
CA GLN A 258 -11.19 18.94 29.60
C GLN A 258 -11.74 20.10 30.45
N TYR A 259 -11.68 19.98 31.78
CA TYR A 259 -12.06 21.07 32.68
C TYR A 259 -11.17 22.30 32.50
N VAL A 260 -9.84 22.15 32.48
CA VAL A 260 -8.90 23.27 32.27
C VAL A 260 -9.11 23.92 30.89
N GLN A 261 -9.29 23.13 29.83
CA GLN A 261 -9.58 23.64 28.47
C GLN A 261 -10.84 24.50 28.39
N ASN A 262 -11.84 24.24 29.25
CA ASN A 262 -13.14 24.92 29.27
C ASN A 262 -13.14 26.25 30.06
N ILE A 263 -12.16 26.49 30.94
CA ILE A 263 -12.09 27.70 31.79
C ILE A 263 -11.38 28.85 31.06
N GLN A 264 -10.55 28.53 30.08
CA GLN A 264 -9.48 29.41 29.63
C GLN A 264 -9.94 30.45 28.58
N SER A 265 -10.22 31.66 29.05
CA SER A 265 -10.14 32.89 28.24
C SER A 265 -8.69 33.37 28.00
N TYR A 266 -7.71 32.78 28.71
CA TYR A 266 -6.30 33.21 28.77
C TYR A 266 -5.33 32.37 27.90
N LYS A 267 -5.83 31.58 26.93
CA LYS A 267 -4.98 30.65 26.15
C LYS A 267 -3.83 31.35 25.43
N PRO A 268 -4.05 32.43 24.64
CA PRO A 268 -2.99 33.02 23.82
C PRO A 268 -1.80 33.52 24.64
N ASP A 269 -2.04 34.04 25.84
CA ASP A 269 -1.00 34.56 26.73
C ASP A 269 -0.11 33.45 27.29
N CYS A 270 -0.70 32.31 27.66
CA CYS A 270 0.06 31.15 28.13
C CYS A 270 0.88 30.49 27.00
N HIS A 271 0.34 30.46 25.78
CA HIS A 271 1.10 30.02 24.60
C HIS A 271 2.23 31.01 24.30
N SER A 272 1.97 32.33 24.35
CA SER A 272 2.98 33.36 24.12
C SER A 272 4.11 33.29 25.14
N LEU A 273 3.81 33.20 26.44
CA LEU A 273 4.81 33.07 27.50
C LEU A 273 5.75 31.87 27.30
N LEU A 274 5.21 30.70 26.93
CA LEU A 274 6.01 29.52 26.62
C LEU A 274 6.93 29.76 25.41
N LEU A 275 6.42 30.41 24.37
CA LEU A 275 7.19 30.69 23.15
C LEU A 275 8.26 31.75 23.38
N ASP A 276 7.95 32.81 24.12
CA ASP A 276 8.89 33.89 24.44
C ASP A 276 10.09 33.35 25.25
N GLU A 277 9.84 32.50 26.24
CA GLU A 277 10.90 31.87 27.05
C GLU A 277 11.75 30.87 26.24
N LEU A 278 11.14 30.12 25.30
CA LEU A 278 11.88 29.25 24.38
C LEU A 278 12.69 30.06 23.34
N GLU A 279 12.14 31.16 22.85
CA GLU A 279 12.81 32.08 21.91
C GLU A 279 14.02 32.75 22.57
N LEU A 280 13.94 33.09 23.86
CA LEU A 280 15.08 33.57 24.65
C LEU A 280 16.21 32.53 24.76
N GLN A 281 15.87 31.24 24.86
CA GLN A 281 16.85 30.15 24.98
C GLN A 281 17.56 29.79 23.67
N CYS A 282 16.88 29.96 22.52
CA CYS A 282 17.46 29.64 21.19
C CYS A 282 17.78 30.89 20.34
N HIS A 283 17.50 32.09 20.82
CA HIS A 283 17.62 33.35 20.07
C HIS A 283 16.90 33.31 18.68
N GLY A 284 15.76 32.63 18.62
CA GLY A 284 15.00 32.40 17.38
C GLY A 284 15.54 31.28 16.48
N ASN A 285 16.68 30.67 16.80
CA ASN A 285 17.20 29.48 16.11
C ASN A 285 16.50 28.22 16.62
N TRP A 286 15.21 28.06 16.31
CA TRP A 286 14.40 26.93 16.76
C TRP A 286 15.01 25.54 16.45
N HIS A 287 15.85 25.42 15.42
CA HIS A 287 16.60 24.20 15.07
C HIS A 287 17.73 23.82 16.05
N GLU A 288 18.08 24.71 16.99
CA GLU A 288 19.09 24.48 18.03
C GLU A 288 18.49 23.98 19.34
N LEU A 289 17.15 23.92 19.45
CA LEU A 289 16.48 23.38 20.63
C LEU A 289 16.73 21.87 20.79
N PRO A 290 16.89 21.37 22.03
CA PRO A 290 17.12 19.95 22.29
C PRO A 290 15.93 19.10 21.82
N ASN A 291 16.20 17.92 21.25
CA ASN A 291 15.15 17.00 20.84
C ASN A 291 14.51 16.29 22.04
N ASP A 292 13.48 16.92 22.60
CA ASP A 292 12.59 16.36 23.62
C ASP A 292 11.40 15.56 23.03
N GLY A 293 11.28 15.53 21.70
CA GLY A 293 10.18 14.93 20.93
C GLY A 293 8.85 15.68 20.99
N TYR A 294 8.65 16.60 21.94
CA TYR A 294 7.41 17.38 22.08
C TYR A 294 7.47 18.67 21.26
N ILE A 295 8.53 19.48 21.40
CA ILE A 295 8.67 20.78 20.71
C ILE A 295 8.70 20.59 19.20
N TYR A 296 9.50 19.65 18.70
CA TYR A 296 9.53 19.34 17.26
C TYR A 296 8.16 18.90 16.73
N HIS A 297 7.32 18.27 17.54
CA HIS A 297 5.96 17.92 17.12
C HIS A 297 5.02 19.14 17.16
N TYR A 298 4.98 19.88 18.28
CA TYR A 298 3.88 20.79 18.61
C TYR A 298 4.20 22.29 18.60
N LEU A 299 5.45 22.72 18.35
CA LEU A 299 5.81 24.15 18.35
C LEU A 299 4.89 25.00 17.46
N VAL A 300 4.63 24.54 16.23
CA VAL A 300 3.72 25.22 15.28
C VAL A 300 2.30 25.32 15.85
N ASN A 301 1.82 24.32 16.59
CA ASN A 301 0.51 24.38 17.24
C ASN A 301 0.48 25.41 18.38
N HIS A 302 1.56 25.56 19.13
CA HIS A 302 1.67 26.62 20.15
C HIS A 302 1.71 28.01 19.49
N GLU A 303 2.47 28.19 18.42
CA GLU A 303 2.57 29.45 17.66
C GLU A 303 1.22 29.87 17.04
N ILE A 304 0.48 28.91 16.48
CA ILE A 304 -0.90 29.11 16.01
C ILE A 304 -1.81 29.57 17.16
N ALA A 305 -1.74 28.91 18.31
CA ALA A 305 -2.60 29.22 19.46
C ALA A 305 -2.23 30.55 20.16
N ALA A 306 -0.99 31.01 19.99
CA ALA A 306 -0.54 32.37 20.33
C ALA A 306 -0.92 33.43 19.25
N ASN A 307 -1.50 33.03 18.11
CA ASN A 307 -1.76 33.87 16.93
C ASN A 307 -0.48 34.49 16.31
N LYS A 308 0.70 33.89 16.54
CA LYS A 308 2.01 34.35 16.04
C LYS A 308 2.27 33.89 14.59
N PHE A 309 1.33 34.13 13.68
CA PHE A 309 1.38 33.58 12.29
C PHE A 309 2.63 33.98 11.48
N LYS A 310 3.29 35.10 11.80
CA LYS A 310 4.60 35.46 11.21
C LYS A 310 5.72 34.50 11.64
N SER A 311 5.74 34.09 12.92
CA SER A 311 6.69 33.09 13.42
C SER A 311 6.39 31.72 12.80
N VAL A 312 5.10 31.35 12.71
CA VAL A 312 4.66 30.15 11.97
C VAL A 312 5.25 30.12 10.56
N LYS A 313 5.08 31.18 9.76
CA LYS A 313 5.66 31.28 8.40
C LYS A 313 7.18 31.13 8.43
N SER A 314 7.87 31.77 9.37
CA SER A 314 9.33 31.64 9.54
C SER A 314 9.77 30.20 9.79
N LEU A 315 9.13 29.52 10.75
CA LEU A 315 9.37 28.12 11.10
C LEU A 315 9.19 27.17 9.92
N ILE A 316 8.00 27.15 9.33
CA ILE A 316 7.65 26.25 8.22
C ILE A 316 8.35 26.62 6.90
N THR A 317 9.07 27.74 6.83
CA THR A 317 9.95 28.07 5.70
C THR A 317 11.46 27.98 5.99
N ASN A 318 11.83 27.67 7.23
CA ASN A 318 13.21 27.41 7.67
C ASN A 318 13.56 25.93 7.47
N LEU A 319 14.34 25.65 6.43
CA LEU A 319 14.69 24.28 6.06
C LEU A 319 15.57 23.56 7.12
N ARG A 320 16.32 24.29 7.95
CA ARG A 320 17.06 23.68 9.08
C ARG A 320 16.10 23.18 10.17
N TRP A 321 15.07 23.97 10.50
CA TRP A 321 14.01 23.55 11.44
C TRP A 321 13.28 22.31 10.92
N LEU A 322 12.86 22.33 9.66
CA LEU A 322 12.18 21.20 9.03
C LEU A 322 13.04 19.94 9.04
N ASP A 323 14.32 20.01 8.65
CA ASP A 323 15.21 18.84 8.68
C ASP A 323 15.40 18.30 10.11
N CYS A 324 15.53 19.17 11.12
CA CYS A 324 15.58 18.73 12.52
C CYS A 324 14.25 18.08 12.98
N LYS A 325 13.10 18.61 12.53
CA LYS A 325 11.77 18.05 12.79
C LYS A 325 11.59 16.66 12.14
N VAL A 326 12.08 16.44 10.92
CA VAL A 326 12.09 15.10 10.31
C VAL A 326 13.00 14.16 11.08
N ASN A 327 14.22 14.59 11.41
CA ASN A 327 15.17 13.79 12.19
C ASN A 327 14.66 13.42 13.60
N ALA A 328 13.80 14.26 14.20
CA ALA A 328 13.19 13.99 15.49
C ALA A 328 12.07 12.94 15.47
N HIS A 329 11.37 12.78 14.33
CA HIS A 329 10.17 11.92 14.20
C HIS A 329 10.31 10.77 13.19
N HIS A 330 11.38 10.75 12.40
CA HIS A 330 11.64 9.80 11.30
C HIS A 330 10.52 9.73 10.25
N ASN A 331 9.80 10.84 10.04
CA ASN A 331 8.70 10.90 9.09
C ASN A 331 8.45 12.35 8.60
N LEU A 332 8.14 12.50 7.31
CA LEU A 332 7.66 13.76 6.73
C LEU A 332 6.25 14.12 7.19
N SER A 333 5.49 13.14 7.68
CA SER A 333 4.08 13.26 7.99
C SER A 333 3.77 14.35 9.03
N VAL A 334 4.66 14.58 10.00
CA VAL A 334 4.54 15.62 11.03
C VAL A 334 4.73 17.04 10.46
N ILE A 335 5.47 17.17 9.35
CA ILE A 335 5.59 18.44 8.61
C ILE A 335 4.35 18.67 7.75
N LEU A 336 3.79 17.62 7.14
CA LEU A 336 2.54 17.73 6.40
C LEU A 336 1.36 18.09 7.32
N GLU A 337 1.35 17.61 8.56
CA GLU A 337 0.41 18.08 9.59
C GLU A 337 0.55 19.58 9.89
N ASP A 338 1.76 20.12 10.03
CA ASP A 338 1.97 21.57 10.17
C ASP A 338 1.36 22.32 8.97
N PHE A 339 1.65 21.89 7.73
CA PHE A 339 1.13 22.54 6.52
C PHE A 339 -0.40 22.51 6.43
N VAL A 340 -1.05 21.39 6.77
CA VAL A 340 -2.52 21.31 6.85
C VAL A 340 -3.05 22.22 7.97
N ASN A 341 -2.40 22.22 9.14
CA ASN A 341 -2.83 23.00 10.30
C ASN A 341 -2.73 24.53 10.10
N ILE A 342 -1.88 25.02 9.20
CA ILE A 342 -1.70 26.46 8.93
C ILE A 342 -2.48 26.97 7.72
N ARG A 343 -2.87 26.08 6.79
CA ARG A 343 -3.43 26.41 5.47
C ARG A 343 -4.51 27.48 5.50
N ASP A 344 -5.48 27.34 6.41
CA ASP A 344 -6.63 28.23 6.53
C ASP A 344 -6.43 29.34 7.59
N LYS A 345 -5.22 29.49 8.14
CA LYS A 345 -4.89 30.41 9.25
C LYS A 345 -3.87 31.49 8.89
N ILE A 346 -3.02 31.27 7.89
CA ILE A 346 -2.10 32.27 7.36
C ILE A 346 -2.76 33.05 6.21
N SER A 347 -2.13 34.12 5.73
CA SER A 347 -2.67 34.85 4.59
C SER A 347 -2.58 34.01 3.30
N ALA A 348 -3.51 34.23 2.37
CA ALA A 348 -3.48 33.55 1.08
C ALA A 348 -2.18 33.82 0.31
N GLN A 349 -1.59 35.02 0.45
CA GLN A 349 -0.29 35.36 -0.14
C GLN A 349 0.84 34.51 0.45
N ASP A 350 0.90 34.40 1.78
CA ASP A 350 1.90 33.55 2.44
C ASP A 350 1.76 32.09 2.01
N TRP A 351 0.53 31.58 1.92
CA TRP A 351 0.25 30.22 1.46
C TRP A 351 0.69 29.98 0.01
N GLN A 352 0.57 30.97 -0.89
CA GLN A 352 1.06 30.84 -2.28
C GLN A 352 2.60 30.71 -2.37
N GLU A 353 3.36 31.25 -1.41
CA GLU A 353 4.82 31.02 -1.34
C GLU A 353 5.17 29.61 -0.84
N ILE A 354 4.29 29.01 -0.04
CA ILE A 354 4.47 27.73 0.64
C ILE A 354 3.99 26.54 -0.19
N ILE A 355 2.88 26.72 -0.92
CA ILE A 355 2.18 25.64 -1.63
C ILE A 355 3.06 24.83 -2.59
N PRO A 356 4.07 25.37 -3.31
CA PRO A 356 4.92 24.54 -4.19
C PRO A 356 5.77 23.53 -3.39
N PHE A 357 6.18 23.88 -2.17
CA PHE A 357 6.95 22.99 -1.31
C PHE A 357 6.08 21.93 -0.64
N TYR A 358 4.88 22.32 -0.19
CA TYR A 358 3.86 21.39 0.29
C TYR A 358 3.49 20.34 -0.78
N GLN A 359 3.25 20.79 -2.02
CA GLN A 359 3.00 19.91 -3.17
C GLN A 359 4.20 19.01 -3.50
N PHE A 360 5.43 19.54 -3.41
CA PHE A 360 6.65 18.74 -3.57
C PHE A 360 6.71 17.60 -2.54
N LEU A 361 6.51 17.90 -1.25
CA LEU A 361 6.51 16.88 -0.19
C LEU A 361 5.40 15.85 -0.41
N ILE A 362 4.17 16.27 -0.73
CA ILE A 362 3.05 15.35 -1.00
C ILE A 362 3.31 14.44 -2.21
N ARG A 363 3.85 14.99 -3.30
CA ARG A 363 4.15 14.21 -4.51
C ARG A 363 5.21 13.14 -4.23
N TYR A 364 6.27 13.50 -3.50
CA TYR A 364 7.46 12.67 -3.36
C TYR A 364 7.63 11.98 -2.00
N GLN A 365 6.75 12.17 -1.00
CA GLN A 365 6.93 11.59 0.35
C GLN A 365 7.17 10.07 0.35
N GLY A 366 6.57 9.33 -0.60
CA GLY A 366 6.79 7.88 -0.73
C GLY A 366 8.18 7.45 -1.22
N TYR A 367 9.05 8.42 -1.51
CA TYR A 367 10.46 8.23 -1.85
C TYR A 367 11.41 8.70 -0.72
N PHE A 368 10.87 9.21 0.39
CA PHE A 368 11.68 9.61 1.53
C PHE A 368 12.26 8.38 2.25
N ASP A 369 13.58 8.27 2.32
CA ASP A 369 14.23 7.16 3.02
C ASP A 369 14.30 7.42 4.53
N ILE A 370 13.35 6.81 5.24
CA ILE A 370 13.23 6.78 6.71
C ILE A 370 14.49 6.20 7.42
N LYS A 371 15.38 5.50 6.71
CA LYS A 371 16.66 5.06 7.27
C LYS A 371 17.73 6.15 7.24
N LEU A 372 17.70 7.02 6.24
CA LEU A 372 18.64 8.14 6.10
C LEU A 372 18.17 9.37 6.87
N ASN A 373 16.86 9.65 6.90
CA ASN A 373 16.21 10.81 7.54
C ASN A 373 16.70 12.20 7.11
N ASP A 374 17.51 12.30 6.06
CA ASP A 374 18.07 13.58 5.59
C ASP A 374 17.12 14.25 4.58
N LEU A 375 16.40 15.29 5.04
CA LEU A 375 15.49 16.08 4.22
C LEU A 375 16.24 16.89 3.16
N ILE A 376 17.48 17.31 3.45
CA ILE A 376 18.32 18.06 2.52
C ILE A 376 18.67 17.18 1.32
N GLN A 377 19.15 15.96 1.56
CA GLN A 377 19.47 14.99 0.53
C GLN A 377 18.23 14.60 -0.29
N PHE A 378 17.07 14.45 0.36
CA PHE A 378 15.80 14.18 -0.33
C PHE A 378 15.40 15.34 -1.27
N ILE A 379 15.53 16.59 -0.84
CA ILE A 379 15.26 17.76 -1.69
C ILE A 379 16.23 17.80 -2.87
N LEU A 380 17.53 17.55 -2.65
CA LEU A 380 18.54 17.52 -3.73
C LEU A 380 18.31 16.42 -4.78
N GLN A 381 17.61 15.33 -4.43
CA GLN A 381 17.29 14.24 -5.35
C GLN A 381 16.02 14.51 -6.17
N TYR A 382 14.97 15.02 -5.52
CA TYR A 382 13.63 15.06 -6.12
C TYR A 382 13.16 16.46 -6.52
N GLN A 383 13.71 17.54 -5.97
CA GLN A 383 13.29 18.89 -6.33
C GLN A 383 13.90 19.31 -7.68
N GLN A 384 13.33 20.33 -8.33
CA GLN A 384 13.89 20.88 -9.57
C GLN A 384 14.96 21.96 -9.27
N PRO A 385 16.10 22.01 -10.00
CA PRO A 385 17.21 22.91 -9.67
C PRO A 385 16.88 24.41 -9.64
N HIS A 386 15.90 24.84 -10.43
CA HIS A 386 15.46 26.24 -10.52
C HIS A 386 14.59 26.71 -9.34
N GLN A 387 14.17 25.82 -8.42
CA GLN A 387 13.29 26.18 -7.32
C GLN A 387 14.05 26.67 -6.08
N CYS A 388 13.52 27.67 -5.38
CA CYS A 388 14.18 28.31 -4.23
C CYS A 388 14.56 27.33 -3.09
N TRP A 389 13.78 26.26 -2.90
CA TRP A 389 14.05 25.20 -1.93
C TRP A 389 15.30 24.38 -2.26
N TYR A 390 15.60 24.21 -3.55
CA TYR A 390 16.80 23.53 -4.02
C TYR A 390 18.06 24.34 -3.68
N ALA A 391 18.03 25.65 -3.96
CA ALA A 391 19.13 26.55 -3.61
C ALA A 391 19.38 26.60 -2.08
N LYS A 392 18.32 26.65 -1.26
CA LYS A 392 18.41 26.53 0.20
C LYS A 392 19.03 25.20 0.64
N ALA A 393 18.62 24.08 0.03
CA ALA A 393 19.17 22.76 0.32
C ALA A 393 20.66 22.67 -0.03
N ILE A 394 21.08 23.18 -1.20
CA ILE A 394 22.50 23.25 -1.61
C ILE A 394 23.31 24.06 -0.59
N GLN A 395 22.79 25.20 -0.10
CA GLN A 395 23.50 26.01 0.88
C GLN A 395 23.73 25.22 2.19
N ILE A 396 22.67 24.60 2.74
CA ILE A 396 22.78 23.81 3.98
C ILE A 396 23.71 22.61 3.79
N ALA A 397 23.66 21.93 2.64
CA ALA A 397 24.56 20.83 2.32
C ALA A 397 26.03 21.28 2.30
N LYS A 398 26.34 22.41 1.64
CA LYS A 398 27.69 23.00 1.61
C LYS A 398 28.19 23.37 3.01
N GLU A 399 27.34 23.99 3.84
CA GLU A 399 27.65 24.33 5.23
C GLU A 399 27.95 23.06 6.07
N ARG A 400 27.17 21.99 5.91
CA ARG A 400 27.39 20.70 6.59
C ARG A 400 28.70 20.03 6.18
N VAL A 401 29.02 20.01 4.88
CA VAL A 401 30.27 19.44 4.36
C VAL A 401 31.49 20.23 4.84
N ALA A 402 31.40 21.56 4.89
CA ALA A 402 32.45 22.42 5.43
C ALA A 402 32.69 22.19 6.93
N ASN A 403 31.63 22.00 7.71
CA ASN A 403 31.71 21.76 9.15
C ASN A 403 32.12 20.33 9.52
N ASN A 404 31.83 19.34 8.66
CA ASN A 404 32.19 17.94 8.88
C ASN A 404 32.35 17.19 7.54
N SER A 405 33.60 16.96 7.15
CA SER A 405 34.01 16.32 5.89
C SER A 405 33.55 14.86 5.71
N LYS A 406 32.91 14.26 6.72
CA LYS A 406 32.29 12.93 6.61
C LYS A 406 30.91 12.96 5.94
N PHE A 407 30.24 14.10 5.89
CA PHE A 407 28.99 14.22 5.13
C PHE A 407 29.29 14.23 3.64
N GLN A 408 28.53 13.44 2.88
CA GLN A 408 28.54 13.45 1.43
C GLN A 408 27.10 13.66 0.96
N TYR A 409 26.90 14.69 0.14
CA TYR A 409 25.62 14.99 -0.49
C TYR A 409 25.74 14.75 -2.00
N TYR A 410 24.74 14.11 -2.58
CA TYR A 410 24.68 13.77 -4.00
C TYR A 410 23.60 14.60 -4.69
N GLU A 411 23.98 15.26 -5.78
CA GLU A 411 23.10 15.99 -6.70
C GLU A 411 22.79 15.11 -7.91
N ILE A 412 21.52 14.99 -8.30
CA ILE A 412 21.13 14.24 -9.49
C ILE A 412 21.14 15.17 -10.70
N VAL A 413 22.31 15.26 -11.34
CA VAL A 413 22.58 16.20 -12.46
C VAL A 413 21.68 15.96 -13.69
N SER A 414 21.23 14.73 -13.94
CA SER A 414 20.27 14.44 -15.03
C SER A 414 19.34 13.26 -14.72
N LEU A 415 18.18 13.57 -14.13
CA LEU A 415 17.06 12.61 -14.03
C LEU A 415 16.29 12.57 -15.36
N ALA A 416 16.75 11.73 -16.29
CA ALA A 416 16.14 11.57 -17.60
C ALA A 416 14.71 11.00 -17.49
N LYS A 417 13.71 11.89 -17.52
CA LYS A 417 12.26 11.66 -17.76
C LYS A 417 11.50 10.63 -16.92
N ILE A 418 12.10 9.79 -16.08
CA ILE A 418 11.41 8.86 -15.15
C ILE A 418 10.90 9.61 -13.90
N ARG A 419 10.11 10.67 -14.12
CA ARG A 419 9.22 11.25 -13.12
C ARG A 419 7.82 10.95 -13.62
N ALA A 420 7.01 10.24 -12.84
CA ALA A 420 5.61 9.99 -13.19
C ALA A 420 4.86 11.33 -13.25
N LYS A 421 4.78 11.94 -14.44
CA LYS A 421 4.25 13.31 -14.66
C LYS A 421 2.82 13.47 -14.13
N TYR A 422 2.07 12.36 -14.12
CA TYR A 422 0.68 12.24 -13.69
C TYR A 422 0.49 11.88 -12.22
N CYS A 423 1.55 11.51 -11.49
CA CYS A 423 1.43 11.21 -10.06
C CYS A 423 1.27 12.52 -9.28
N THR A 424 0.08 12.73 -8.71
CA THR A 424 -0.20 13.89 -7.86
C THR A 424 0.24 13.63 -6.42
N ARG A 425 0.24 12.35 -6.00
CA ARG A 425 0.67 11.94 -4.66
C ARG A 425 1.25 10.52 -4.64
N THR A 426 2.34 10.35 -3.90
CA THR A 426 2.82 9.02 -3.47
C THR A 426 2.58 8.87 -1.97
N ILE A 427 2.24 7.69 -1.48
CA ILE A 427 2.14 7.38 -0.05
C ILE A 427 2.92 6.11 0.25
N THR A 428 3.81 6.18 1.23
CA THR A 428 4.33 5.02 1.97
C THR A 428 3.73 5.03 3.36
N ALA A 429 3.37 3.86 3.87
CA ALA A 429 3.12 3.67 5.30
C ALA A 429 4.30 2.91 5.88
N ASP A 430 5.01 3.51 6.85
CA ASP A 430 6.24 2.95 7.40
C ASP A 430 6.01 1.52 7.90
N ASN A 431 6.94 0.62 7.55
CA ASN A 431 6.94 -0.82 7.82
C ASN A 431 5.91 -1.66 7.05
N ILE A 432 5.20 -1.13 6.05
CA ILE A 432 4.41 -1.96 5.14
C ILE A 432 5.32 -2.57 4.07
N GLU A 433 5.76 -3.81 4.28
CA GLU A 433 6.55 -4.54 3.29
C GLU A 433 5.73 -5.01 2.10
N ARG A 434 4.40 -5.17 2.27
CA ARG A 434 3.47 -5.55 1.20
C ARG A 434 2.03 -5.20 1.54
N ILE A 435 1.40 -4.42 0.66
CA ILE A 435 -0.02 -4.08 0.71
C ILE A 435 -0.85 -5.26 0.18
N MET A 436 -1.92 -5.63 0.89
CA MET A 436 -2.87 -6.68 0.45
C MET A 436 -4.27 -6.17 0.12
N THR A 437 -4.72 -5.17 0.84
CA THR A 437 -6.00 -4.51 0.63
C THR A 437 -5.85 -3.09 1.13
N PHE A 438 -6.56 -2.19 0.46
CA PHE A 438 -6.83 -0.88 1.02
C PHE A 438 -8.31 -0.55 0.82
N SER A 439 -8.83 0.32 1.69
CA SER A 439 -10.19 0.84 1.65
C SER A 439 -10.13 2.30 2.05
N CYS A 440 -10.82 3.17 1.33
CA CYS A 440 -10.76 4.61 1.53
C CYS A 440 -12.16 5.20 1.75
N CYS A 441 -12.23 6.26 2.56
CA CYS A 441 -13.48 6.98 2.80
C CYS A 441 -13.74 8.01 1.67
N ASN A 442 -14.92 8.63 1.69
CA ASN A 442 -15.29 9.64 0.72
C ASN A 442 -14.80 11.03 1.19
N PRO A 443 -13.87 11.69 0.48
CA PRO A 443 -13.34 13.00 0.87
C PRO A 443 -14.38 14.15 0.87
N LYS A 444 -15.57 13.96 0.30
CA LYS A 444 -16.69 14.92 0.43
C LYS A 444 -17.33 14.93 1.82
N LEU A 445 -17.18 13.86 2.60
CA LEU A 445 -17.91 13.66 3.87
C LEU A 445 -17.04 13.83 5.10
N GLY A 446 -15.71 13.88 4.93
CA GLY A 446 -14.75 14.05 6.00
C GLY A 446 -13.30 14.04 5.48
N PRO A 447 -12.31 14.16 6.37
CA PRO A 447 -10.89 14.14 5.99
C PRO A 447 -10.56 12.85 5.23
N PHE A 448 -9.84 12.97 4.11
CA PHE A 448 -9.58 11.79 3.28
C PHE A 448 -8.70 10.79 4.02
N ARG A 449 -9.22 9.58 4.26
CA ARG A 449 -8.59 8.54 5.06
C ARG A 449 -8.61 7.22 4.32
N MET A 450 -7.56 6.45 4.54
CA MET A 450 -7.36 5.14 3.94
C MET A 450 -6.92 4.16 5.02
N VAL A 451 -7.50 2.97 4.98
CA VAL A 451 -6.99 1.79 5.68
C VAL A 451 -6.08 1.04 4.74
N VAL A 452 -4.89 0.66 5.20
CA VAL A 452 -3.96 -0.21 4.48
C VAL A 452 -3.64 -1.45 5.32
N THR A 453 -3.75 -2.64 4.73
CA THR A 453 -3.42 -3.92 5.40
C THR A 453 -2.02 -4.39 5.03
N ASN A 454 -1.16 -4.58 6.03
CA ASN A 454 0.20 -5.10 5.90
C ASN A 454 0.26 -6.62 6.11
N MET A 455 1.04 -7.35 5.31
CA MET A 455 1.17 -8.81 5.45
C MET A 455 2.09 -9.28 6.56
N THR A 456 3.20 -8.58 6.78
CA THR A 456 4.39 -9.22 7.35
C THR A 456 4.38 -9.26 8.87
N ASP A 457 3.74 -8.28 9.51
CA ASP A 457 3.53 -8.26 10.95
C ASP A 457 2.06 -8.54 11.30
N ARG A 458 1.68 -9.82 11.28
CA ARG A 458 0.40 -10.37 11.79
C ARG A 458 -0.87 -9.65 11.30
N HIS A 459 -0.94 -9.28 10.02
CA HIS A 459 -2.07 -8.51 9.48
C HIS A 459 -2.36 -7.23 10.28
N THR A 460 -1.30 -6.45 10.54
CA THR A 460 -1.43 -5.08 11.04
C THR A 460 -2.13 -4.22 10.00
N GLN A 461 -3.04 -3.38 10.48
CA GLN A 461 -3.79 -2.45 9.65
C GLN A 461 -3.65 -1.06 10.18
N ILE A 462 -3.45 -0.13 9.26
CA ILE A 462 -3.12 1.25 9.54
C ILE A 462 -4.19 2.09 8.87
N VAL A 463 -4.98 2.82 9.66
CA VAL A 463 -5.76 3.94 9.14
C VAL A 463 -4.83 5.14 9.12
N MET A 464 -4.66 5.71 7.93
CA MET A 464 -3.88 6.91 7.73
C MET A 464 -4.74 8.04 7.17
N ASN A 465 -4.47 9.25 7.63
CA ASN A 465 -4.88 10.46 6.91
C ASN A 465 -4.12 10.46 5.58
N VAL A 466 -4.84 10.47 4.47
CA VAL A 466 -4.24 10.49 3.14
C VAL A 466 -3.52 11.82 2.92
N GLU A 467 -4.07 12.96 3.39
CA GLU A 467 -3.52 14.30 3.12
C GLU A 467 -2.15 14.52 3.79
N THR A 468 -1.92 13.94 4.96
CA THR A 468 -0.67 14.11 5.74
C THR A 468 0.21 12.85 5.78
N GLY A 469 -0.33 11.70 5.36
CA GLY A 469 0.30 10.38 5.57
C GLY A 469 0.25 9.89 7.03
N THR A 470 -0.39 10.62 7.95
CA THR A 470 -0.26 10.33 9.39
C THR A 470 -1.11 9.17 9.85
N LYS A 471 -0.54 8.33 10.71
CA LYS A 471 -1.17 7.11 11.22
C LYS A 471 -2.13 7.49 12.35
N LEU A 472 -3.43 7.45 12.05
CA LEU A 472 -4.50 7.82 12.99
C LEU A 472 -4.91 6.66 13.89
N PHE A 473 -4.88 5.43 13.35
CA PHE A 473 -5.28 4.23 14.08
C PHE A 473 -4.47 3.03 13.60
N VAL A 474 -4.03 2.18 14.54
CA VAL A 474 -3.28 0.95 14.24
C VAL A 474 -3.89 -0.20 15.02
N THR A 475 -4.23 -1.28 14.32
CA THR A 475 -4.72 -2.53 14.92
C THR A 475 -3.89 -3.73 14.43
N SER A 476 -3.94 -4.84 15.16
CA SER A 476 -3.10 -6.03 14.93
C SER A 476 -3.93 -7.32 14.96
N SER A 477 -3.50 -8.34 14.20
CA SER A 477 -4.16 -9.66 14.12
C SER A 477 -5.57 -9.63 13.49
N VAL A 478 -5.74 -8.87 12.40
CA VAL A 478 -7.05 -8.57 11.81
C VAL A 478 -7.18 -9.06 10.37
N CYS A 479 -8.25 -9.78 10.05
CA CYS A 479 -8.47 -10.36 8.72
C CYS A 479 -9.16 -9.40 7.72
N ILE A 480 -10.10 -8.56 8.18
CA ILE A 480 -10.99 -7.77 7.30
C ILE A 480 -11.26 -6.40 7.94
N VAL A 481 -11.34 -5.35 7.11
CA VAL A 481 -11.72 -3.98 7.52
C VAL A 481 -12.74 -3.38 6.56
N LYS A 482 -13.60 -2.50 7.11
CA LYS A 482 -14.29 -1.41 6.41
C LYS A 482 -14.02 -0.09 7.12
N ILE A 483 -13.98 1.00 6.38
CA ILE A 483 -13.99 2.37 6.92
C ILE A 483 -15.34 3.04 6.62
N SER A 484 -15.82 3.91 7.51
CA SER A 484 -17.02 4.70 7.28
C SER A 484 -16.80 5.73 6.16
N SER A 485 -17.88 6.23 5.55
CA SER A 485 -17.77 7.12 4.40
C SER A 485 -17.24 8.52 4.75
N ASP A 486 -17.38 8.96 6.00
CA ASP A 486 -16.69 10.15 6.56
C ASP A 486 -15.26 9.89 7.08
N GLY A 487 -14.81 8.64 7.09
CA GLY A 487 -13.50 8.25 7.61
C GLY A 487 -13.36 8.33 9.13
N LYS A 488 -14.43 8.60 9.89
CA LYS A 488 -14.38 8.75 11.36
C LYS A 488 -14.44 7.43 12.11
N MET A 489 -14.94 6.36 11.48
CA MET A 489 -15.08 5.05 12.10
C MET A 489 -14.41 3.95 11.26
N ILE A 490 -13.90 2.94 11.95
CA ILE A 490 -13.37 1.72 11.37
C ILE A 490 -14.10 0.52 11.97
N ALA A 491 -14.58 -0.39 11.12
CA ALA A 491 -15.11 -1.69 11.51
C ALA A 491 -14.10 -2.77 11.09
N TYR A 492 -13.71 -3.66 12.00
CA TYR A 492 -12.68 -4.64 11.71
C TYR A 492 -12.86 -5.95 12.47
N ALA A 493 -12.44 -7.07 11.86
CA ALA A 493 -12.62 -8.42 12.38
C ALA A 493 -11.29 -9.13 12.67
N ASP A 494 -11.14 -9.60 13.90
CA ASP A 494 -10.03 -10.47 14.29
C ASP A 494 -10.04 -11.82 13.54
N ASN A 495 -9.02 -12.64 13.79
CA ASN A 495 -8.91 -13.99 13.23
C ASN A 495 -10.08 -14.94 13.59
N LEU A 496 -10.91 -14.59 14.59
CA LEU A 496 -12.10 -15.33 15.02
C LEU A 496 -13.41 -14.77 14.41
N LYS A 497 -13.32 -13.71 13.61
CA LYS A 497 -14.45 -12.92 13.08
C LYS A 497 -15.31 -12.26 14.16
N LEU A 498 -14.68 -11.90 15.27
CA LEU A 498 -15.25 -10.97 16.24
C LEU A 498 -15.01 -9.56 15.71
N TRP A 499 -16.09 -8.94 15.21
CA TRP A 499 -16.04 -7.59 14.70
C TRP A 499 -16.07 -6.57 15.84
N GLN A 500 -15.17 -5.60 15.78
CA GLN A 500 -15.15 -4.41 16.60
C GLN A 500 -15.40 -3.19 15.70
N VAL A 501 -15.98 -2.14 16.25
CA VAL A 501 -16.09 -0.84 15.59
C VAL A 501 -15.44 0.19 16.49
N TRP A 502 -14.62 1.07 15.94
CA TRP A 502 -13.89 2.09 16.68
C TRP A 502 -14.12 3.45 16.05
N HIS A 503 -14.29 4.48 16.90
CA HIS A 503 -14.20 5.86 16.49
C HIS A 503 -12.72 6.24 16.45
N ILE A 504 -12.22 6.58 15.25
CA ILE A 504 -10.80 6.83 14.98
C ILE A 504 -10.31 8.05 15.77
N ASP A 505 -11.00 9.19 15.65
CA ASP A 505 -10.54 10.47 16.24
C ASP A 505 -10.48 10.44 17.77
N CYS A 506 -11.40 9.73 18.41
CA CYS A 506 -11.47 9.57 19.85
C CYS A 506 -10.63 8.37 20.34
N ASN A 507 -10.11 7.54 19.43
CA ASN A 507 -9.47 6.26 19.71
C ASN A 507 -10.28 5.38 20.70
N THR A 508 -11.59 5.28 20.49
CA THR A 508 -12.53 4.57 21.38
C THR A 508 -13.28 3.45 20.67
N GLY A 509 -13.28 2.27 21.28
CA GLY A 509 -14.11 1.14 20.84
C GLY A 509 -15.59 1.40 21.14
N MET A 510 -16.44 1.28 20.11
CA MET A 510 -17.88 1.43 20.22
C MET A 510 -18.52 0.11 20.65
N LYS A 511 -19.47 0.18 21.60
CA LYS A 511 -20.10 -1.02 22.17
C LYS A 511 -21.38 -1.40 21.44
N PHE A 512 -21.56 -2.69 21.15
CA PHE A 512 -22.79 -3.24 20.59
C PHE A 512 -23.84 -3.41 21.69
N ILE A 513 -25.00 -2.77 21.53
CA ILE A 513 -26.16 -2.97 22.41
C ILE A 513 -27.12 -3.92 21.71
N THR A 514 -27.28 -5.10 22.32
CA THR A 514 -28.23 -6.14 21.91
C THR A 514 -29.35 -6.27 22.95
N VAL A 515 -30.40 -7.02 22.62
CA VAL A 515 -31.46 -7.39 23.58
C VAL A 515 -30.88 -8.15 24.79
N ASP A 516 -29.78 -8.88 24.58
CA ASP A 516 -29.08 -9.66 25.61
C ASP A 516 -28.06 -8.83 26.41
N GLY A 517 -28.01 -7.50 26.24
CA GLY A 517 -27.07 -6.61 26.92
C GLY A 517 -25.98 -5.99 26.02
N ILE A 518 -24.98 -5.39 26.66
CA ILE A 518 -23.88 -4.64 26.05
C ILE A 518 -22.70 -5.58 25.79
N ARG A 519 -22.11 -5.54 24.59
CA ARG A 519 -20.92 -6.34 24.20
C ARG A 519 -19.89 -5.47 23.48
N ASP A 520 -18.61 -5.71 23.73
CA ASP A 520 -17.52 -4.97 23.06
C ASP A 520 -17.23 -5.49 21.63
N ASN A 521 -17.84 -6.61 21.23
CA ASN A 521 -17.69 -7.19 19.88
C ASN A 521 -18.98 -7.85 19.38
N HIS A 522 -19.04 -8.08 18.08
CA HIS A 522 -20.15 -8.76 17.40
C HIS A 522 -19.64 -9.87 16.48
N GLN A 523 -20.16 -11.09 16.64
CA GLN A 523 -19.81 -12.21 15.77
C GLN A 523 -20.68 -12.19 14.50
N CYS A 524 -20.05 -11.89 13.36
CA CYS A 524 -20.69 -11.98 12.05
C CYS A 524 -19.69 -12.35 10.96
N ASN A 525 -20.19 -12.67 9.76
CA ASN A 525 -19.32 -13.02 8.63
C ASN A 525 -18.56 -11.78 8.14
N GLU A 526 -19.28 -10.68 7.94
CA GLU A 526 -18.76 -9.41 7.47
C GLU A 526 -19.70 -8.25 7.89
N MET A 527 -19.19 -7.03 7.84
CA MET A 527 -19.92 -5.77 8.01
C MET A 527 -19.75 -4.87 6.79
N GLU A 528 -20.66 -3.91 6.60
CA GLU A 528 -20.59 -2.89 5.55
C GLU A 528 -21.09 -1.54 6.11
N PHE A 529 -20.40 -0.45 5.76
CA PHE A 529 -20.85 0.91 6.05
C PHE A 529 -21.66 1.50 4.88
N PRO A 530 -22.58 2.45 5.14
CA PRO A 530 -23.30 3.18 4.11
C PRO A 530 -22.40 4.23 3.40
N VAL A 531 -22.71 4.55 2.14
CA VAL A 531 -21.88 5.37 1.24
C VAL A 531 -22.00 6.89 1.53
N SER A 532 -23.13 7.33 2.10
CA SER A 532 -23.41 8.72 2.47
C SER A 532 -23.87 8.92 3.92
N ASN A 533 -24.41 7.88 4.56
CA ASN A 533 -25.04 7.97 5.89
C ASN A 533 -24.23 7.26 7.00
N ASN A 534 -23.42 8.01 7.76
CA ASN A 534 -22.61 7.46 8.86
C ASN A 534 -23.39 7.16 10.17
N SER A 535 -24.73 7.06 10.12
CA SER A 535 -25.57 6.68 11.27
C SER A 535 -26.01 5.20 11.29
N LEU A 536 -25.67 4.42 10.27
CA LEU A 536 -26.01 3.00 10.18
C LEU A 536 -24.77 2.14 9.90
N ILE A 537 -24.87 0.85 10.22
CA ILE A 537 -23.96 -0.21 9.76
C ILE A 537 -24.77 -1.50 9.56
N ALA A 538 -24.42 -2.28 8.54
CA ALA A 538 -24.99 -3.60 8.30
C ALA A 538 -24.01 -4.70 8.74
N SER A 539 -24.50 -5.74 9.41
CA SER A 539 -23.77 -6.98 9.65
C SER A 539 -24.56 -8.18 9.15
N TRP A 540 -23.89 -9.22 8.65
CA TRP A 540 -24.58 -10.45 8.23
C TRP A 540 -23.90 -11.71 8.72
N HIS A 541 -24.72 -12.69 9.10
CA HIS A 541 -24.25 -14.01 9.50
C HIS A 541 -25.23 -15.07 9.02
N ASN A 542 -24.70 -16.09 8.34
CA ASN A 542 -25.49 -17.08 7.62
C ASN A 542 -26.51 -16.41 6.68
N ASN A 543 -27.79 -16.70 6.82
CA ASN A 543 -28.88 -16.13 6.02
C ASN A 543 -29.56 -14.91 6.68
N TYR A 544 -28.97 -14.35 7.74
CA TYR A 544 -29.51 -13.21 8.48
C TYR A 544 -28.69 -11.94 8.25
N ILE A 545 -29.40 -10.80 8.21
CA ILE A 545 -28.82 -9.46 8.27
C ILE A 545 -29.32 -8.79 9.55
N SER A 546 -28.43 -8.04 10.18
CA SER A 546 -28.74 -7.13 11.28
C SER A 546 -28.34 -5.72 10.88
N ILE A 547 -29.23 -4.76 11.09
CA ILE A 547 -28.94 -3.33 10.94
C ILE A 547 -28.80 -2.74 12.32
N TRP A 548 -27.81 -1.87 12.44
CA TRP A 548 -27.47 -1.21 13.67
C TRP A 548 -27.48 0.28 13.45
N LYS A 549 -28.00 1.02 14.43
CA LYS A 549 -27.91 2.48 14.49
C LYS A 549 -26.71 2.86 15.33
N ILE A 550 -25.89 3.73 14.76
CA ILE A 550 -24.71 4.30 15.38
C ILE A 550 -25.12 5.58 16.10
N ASP A 551 -24.91 5.63 17.41
CA ASP A 551 -25.02 6.87 18.19
C ASP A 551 -23.60 7.39 18.43
N GLN A 552 -23.15 8.32 17.58
CA GLN A 552 -21.79 8.86 17.63
C GLN A 552 -21.50 9.60 18.94
N HIS A 553 -22.51 10.21 19.57
CA HIS A 553 -22.35 10.92 20.84
C HIS A 553 -22.22 9.98 22.04
N LYS A 554 -22.83 8.79 21.96
CA LYS A 554 -22.88 7.81 23.07
C LYS A 554 -21.99 6.58 22.85
N LEU A 555 -21.21 6.58 21.77
CA LEU A 555 -20.25 5.54 21.39
C LEU A 555 -20.82 4.12 21.43
N TYR A 556 -22.09 3.96 21.04
CA TYR A 556 -22.74 2.66 20.95
C TYR A 556 -23.40 2.41 19.60
N ILE A 557 -23.63 1.12 19.35
CA ILE A 557 -24.19 0.56 18.14
C ILE A 557 -25.38 -0.30 18.55
N SER A 558 -26.60 0.24 18.46
CA SER A 558 -27.82 -0.45 18.89
C SER A 558 -28.45 -1.22 17.72
N MET A 559 -28.77 -2.50 17.93
CA MET A 559 -29.43 -3.30 16.91
C MET A 559 -30.86 -2.78 16.69
N THR A 560 -31.17 -2.23 15.51
CA THR A 560 -32.53 -1.76 15.18
C THR A 560 -33.41 -2.89 14.69
N LYS A 561 -32.84 -3.80 13.87
CA LYS A 561 -33.59 -4.92 13.29
C LYS A 561 -32.66 -6.06 12.90
N LYS A 562 -33.14 -7.29 13.05
CA LYS A 562 -32.52 -8.51 12.51
C LYS A 562 -33.57 -9.32 11.75
N TRP A 563 -33.26 -9.76 10.54
CA TRP A 563 -34.18 -10.56 9.72
C TRP A 563 -33.45 -11.57 8.85
N ARG A 564 -34.21 -12.55 8.33
CA ARG A 564 -33.74 -13.54 7.38
C ARG A 564 -33.81 -12.93 5.98
N ALA A 565 -32.67 -12.57 5.41
CA ALA A 565 -32.59 -11.83 4.15
C ALA A 565 -32.66 -12.73 2.91
N LEU A 566 -32.35 -14.02 3.04
CA LEU A 566 -32.40 -15.02 1.97
C LEU A 566 -33.11 -16.29 2.45
N SER A 567 -33.92 -16.92 1.60
CA SER A 567 -34.72 -18.07 2.05
C SER A 567 -33.88 -19.32 2.21
N HIS A 568 -32.83 -19.53 1.38
CA HIS A 568 -32.07 -20.79 1.38
C HIS A 568 -30.55 -20.67 1.39
N SER A 569 -29.97 -19.56 0.92
CA SER A 569 -28.51 -19.34 0.90
C SER A 569 -28.00 -18.61 2.15
N THR A 570 -26.72 -18.83 2.47
CA THR A 570 -25.96 -17.88 3.29
C THR A 570 -25.72 -16.62 2.47
N VAL A 571 -25.95 -15.45 3.08
CA VAL A 571 -25.56 -14.15 2.53
C VAL A 571 -24.05 -14.17 2.34
N GLN A 572 -23.61 -13.96 1.10
CA GLN A 572 -22.20 -13.83 0.76
C GLN A 572 -21.80 -12.35 0.73
N VAL A 573 -22.67 -11.48 0.24
CA VAL A 573 -22.47 -10.02 0.24
C VAL A 573 -23.77 -9.32 0.63
N CYS A 574 -23.64 -8.26 1.42
CA CYS A 574 -24.68 -7.30 1.74
C CYS A 574 -24.08 -5.91 1.51
N GLN A 575 -24.78 -5.05 0.77
CA GLN A 575 -24.26 -3.74 0.37
C GLN A 575 -25.35 -2.67 0.30
N PHE A 576 -25.06 -1.47 0.78
CA PHE A 576 -25.95 -0.31 0.62
C PHE A 576 -25.99 0.14 -0.86
N VAL A 577 -27.19 0.51 -1.32
CA VAL A 577 -27.48 1.00 -2.67
C VAL A 577 -28.55 2.10 -2.61
N ASN A 578 -28.75 2.84 -3.71
CA ASN A 578 -29.76 3.90 -3.83
C ASN A 578 -29.60 5.02 -2.78
N ASN A 579 -28.38 5.57 -2.63
CA ASN A 579 -28.03 6.57 -1.61
C ASN A 579 -28.41 6.12 -0.19
N ASP A 580 -28.02 4.88 0.14
CA ASP A 580 -28.27 4.21 1.43
C ASP A 580 -29.74 4.01 1.82
N ASN A 581 -30.69 4.29 0.92
CA ASN A 581 -32.11 4.01 1.13
C ASN A 581 -32.45 2.53 0.89
N SER A 582 -31.51 1.73 0.37
CA SER A 582 -31.74 0.31 0.08
C SER A 582 -30.51 -0.54 0.39
N ILE A 583 -30.73 -1.84 0.57
CA ILE A 583 -29.70 -2.84 0.77
C ILE A 583 -29.87 -3.94 -0.27
N LEU A 584 -28.84 -4.12 -1.09
CA LEU A 584 -28.67 -5.27 -1.96
C LEU A 584 -28.06 -6.42 -1.16
N VAL A 585 -28.68 -7.59 -1.27
CA VAL A 585 -28.26 -8.82 -0.60
C VAL A 585 -28.17 -9.92 -1.64
N TRP A 586 -27.08 -10.69 -1.62
CA TRP A 586 -27.05 -11.92 -2.40
C TRP A 586 -26.33 -13.07 -1.73
N GLY A 587 -26.74 -14.28 -2.11
CA GLY A 587 -26.17 -15.50 -1.59
C GLY A 587 -26.33 -16.67 -2.56
N HIS A 588 -25.25 -17.42 -2.72
CA HIS A 588 -25.19 -18.58 -3.59
C HIS A 588 -25.68 -19.84 -2.86
N TYR A 589 -26.68 -20.50 -3.44
CA TYR A 589 -27.25 -21.75 -2.94
C TYR A 589 -26.91 -22.91 -3.89
N SER A 590 -26.03 -23.82 -3.44
CA SER A 590 -25.86 -25.12 -4.10
C SER A 590 -26.48 -26.23 -3.25
N ARG A 591 -27.64 -26.72 -3.65
CA ARG A 591 -28.10 -28.06 -3.25
C ARG A 591 -27.53 -29.07 -4.26
N ALA A 592 -26.95 -30.16 -3.77
CA ALA A 592 -26.83 -31.34 -4.61
C ALA A 592 -28.25 -31.85 -4.88
N TYR A 593 -28.70 -31.81 -6.13
CA TYR A 593 -30.01 -32.33 -6.48
C TYR A 593 -29.91 -33.86 -6.52
N GLN A 594 -30.37 -34.53 -5.48
CA GLN A 594 -30.72 -35.95 -5.62
C GLN A 594 -32.07 -36.00 -6.35
N PRO A 595 -32.16 -36.62 -7.54
CA PRO A 595 -33.43 -36.74 -8.24
C PRO A 595 -34.32 -37.71 -7.46
N ASN A 596 -35.28 -37.16 -6.71
CA ASN A 596 -36.36 -37.95 -6.12
C ASN A 596 -37.12 -38.67 -7.24
N LYS A 597 -37.34 -39.97 -7.04
CA LYS A 597 -37.90 -40.95 -8.00
C LYS A 597 -38.91 -40.34 -8.98
N LEU A 598 -38.47 -40.08 -10.21
CA LEU A 598 -39.35 -39.94 -11.38
C LEU A 598 -39.94 -41.31 -11.70
N ALA A 599 -41.15 -41.57 -11.18
CA ALA A 599 -41.77 -42.89 -11.22
C ALA A 599 -42.52 -43.21 -12.53
N CYS A 600 -42.35 -42.40 -13.60
CA CYS A 600 -43.32 -42.34 -14.70
C CYS A 600 -42.73 -42.47 -16.13
N TYR A 601 -41.59 -43.15 -16.32
CA TYR A 601 -41.15 -43.57 -17.68
C TYR A 601 -40.47 -44.94 -17.65
N ALA A 602 -41.14 -45.94 -18.23
CA ALA A 602 -40.79 -47.36 -18.12
C ALA A 602 -39.76 -47.88 -19.15
N ASN A 603 -38.88 -47.02 -19.68
CA ASN A 603 -37.87 -47.39 -20.69
C ASN A 603 -36.53 -46.68 -20.40
N TYR A 604 -35.89 -47.02 -19.27
CA TYR A 604 -34.74 -46.27 -18.75
C TYR A 604 -33.46 -47.08 -18.47
N ASP A 605 -33.41 -48.37 -18.86
CA ASP A 605 -32.22 -49.19 -18.59
C ASP A 605 -31.02 -48.87 -19.50
N ASN A 606 -31.24 -48.36 -20.73
CA ASN A 606 -30.15 -47.95 -21.62
C ASN A 606 -29.51 -46.59 -21.31
N ILE A 607 -30.15 -45.75 -20.48
CA ILE A 607 -29.59 -44.42 -20.09
C ILE A 607 -28.79 -44.52 -18.77
N LYS A 608 -29.03 -45.58 -17.99
CA LYS A 608 -28.47 -45.81 -16.66
C LYS A 608 -26.94 -45.97 -16.68
N SER A 609 -26.36 -46.46 -17.77
CA SER A 609 -24.91 -46.64 -17.94
C SER A 609 -24.17 -45.36 -18.38
N GLN A 610 -24.87 -44.33 -18.86
CA GLN A 610 -24.27 -43.06 -19.29
C GLN A 610 -24.44 -41.91 -18.28
N LEU A 611 -25.37 -42.01 -17.32
CA LEU A 611 -25.61 -40.99 -16.28
C LEU A 611 -25.00 -41.33 -14.91
N THR A 612 -24.33 -42.46 -14.75
CA THR A 612 -23.65 -42.86 -13.49
C THR A 612 -22.34 -42.10 -13.26
N GLY A 613 -22.45 -40.85 -12.77
CA GLY A 613 -21.32 -40.11 -12.21
C GLY A 613 -21.55 -38.62 -11.97
N ASN A 614 -22.34 -37.97 -12.83
CA ASN A 614 -22.46 -36.51 -12.84
C ASN A 614 -23.69 -36.02 -12.07
N TYR A 615 -23.52 -35.80 -10.76
CA TYR A 615 -24.48 -35.05 -9.95
C TYR A 615 -24.66 -33.63 -10.51
N PHE A 616 -25.82 -33.33 -11.08
CA PHE A 616 -26.18 -31.98 -11.50
C PHE A 616 -26.27 -31.04 -10.28
N LYS A 617 -25.19 -30.29 -10.03
CA LYS A 617 -25.16 -29.21 -9.04
C LYS A 617 -25.81 -27.97 -9.65
N CYS A 618 -27.14 -27.98 -9.74
CA CYS A 618 -27.90 -26.75 -9.95
C CYS A 618 -27.56 -25.79 -8.80
N SER A 619 -26.92 -24.67 -9.14
CA SER A 619 -26.63 -23.62 -8.18
C SER A 619 -27.50 -22.43 -8.52
N LYS A 620 -28.25 -21.95 -7.52
CA LYS A 620 -29.10 -20.78 -7.64
C LYS A 620 -28.39 -19.60 -6.99
N ILE A 621 -28.52 -18.43 -7.59
CA ILE A 621 -28.10 -17.19 -6.95
C ILE A 621 -29.37 -16.41 -6.64
N GLU A 622 -29.55 -16.11 -5.36
CA GLU A 622 -30.70 -15.37 -4.83
C GLU A 622 -30.27 -13.93 -4.59
N PHE A 623 -30.96 -12.96 -5.23
CA PHE A 623 -30.76 -11.53 -5.05
C PHE A 623 -32.02 -10.91 -4.43
N CYS A 624 -31.84 -10.07 -3.40
CA CYS A 624 -32.92 -9.33 -2.77
C CYS A 624 -32.51 -7.87 -2.61
N VAL A 625 -33.40 -6.94 -2.98
CA VAL A 625 -33.23 -5.50 -2.71
C VAL A 625 -34.29 -5.08 -1.70
N TRP A 626 -33.81 -4.67 -0.53
CA TRP A 626 -34.63 -4.27 0.61
C TRP A 626 -34.59 -2.75 0.77
N LYS A 627 -35.73 -2.08 0.95
CA LYS A 627 -35.77 -0.62 1.16
C LYS A 627 -35.85 -0.25 2.63
N LEU A 628 -34.94 0.59 3.08
CA LEU A 628 -34.86 1.13 4.44
C LEU A 628 -35.89 2.26 4.61
N GLY A 629 -37.11 1.91 5.03
CA GLY A 629 -38.10 2.88 5.50
C GLY A 629 -37.78 3.39 6.91
N LYS A 630 -38.42 4.50 7.32
CA LYS A 630 -38.18 5.14 8.64
C LYS A 630 -38.37 4.20 9.85
N GLU A 631 -39.29 3.23 9.74
CA GLU A 631 -39.63 2.30 10.84
C GLU A 631 -39.70 0.83 10.38
N LEU A 632 -39.90 0.58 9.08
CA LEU A 632 -40.01 -0.77 8.52
C LEU A 632 -39.25 -0.87 7.19
N LEU A 633 -38.47 -1.95 7.06
CA LEU A 633 -38.01 -2.44 5.77
C LEU A 633 -39.19 -3.04 5.00
N THR A 634 -39.46 -2.54 3.80
CA THR A 634 -40.39 -3.14 2.84
C THR A 634 -39.61 -3.86 1.75
N ASP A 635 -40.00 -5.09 1.42
CA ASP A 635 -39.53 -5.80 0.23
C ASP A 635 -39.99 -5.03 -1.01
N GLU A 636 -39.06 -4.44 -1.77
CA GLU A 636 -39.37 -3.85 -3.07
C GLU A 636 -39.26 -4.88 -4.18
N THR A 637 -38.18 -5.69 -4.19
CA THR A 637 -37.99 -6.72 -5.21
C THR A 637 -37.07 -7.87 -4.76
N ARG A 638 -37.53 -9.10 -5.01
CA ARG A 638 -36.75 -10.34 -4.88
C ARG A 638 -36.62 -10.99 -6.25
N LEU A 639 -35.39 -11.33 -6.63
CA LEU A 639 -35.01 -11.85 -7.92
C LEU A 639 -34.20 -13.14 -7.74
N THR A 640 -34.74 -14.28 -8.15
CA THR A 640 -33.98 -15.54 -8.18
C THR A 640 -33.45 -15.76 -9.58
N ILE A 641 -32.12 -15.85 -9.73
CA ILE A 641 -31.49 -16.23 -10.99
C ILE A 641 -31.09 -17.71 -10.92
N ARG A 642 -31.60 -18.50 -11.87
CA ARG A 642 -31.32 -19.94 -11.96
C ARG A 642 -30.36 -20.22 -13.10
N PHE A 643 -29.21 -20.82 -12.78
CA PHE A 643 -28.23 -21.29 -13.76
C PHE A 643 -28.33 -22.81 -13.91
N LYS A 644 -28.79 -23.32 -15.06
CA LYS A 644 -28.94 -24.78 -15.30
C LYS A 644 -27.63 -25.50 -15.63
N HIS A 645 -26.63 -24.82 -16.19
CA HIS A 645 -25.40 -25.44 -16.76
C HIS A 645 -24.08 -24.98 -16.12
N LEU A 646 -24.03 -24.83 -14.79
CA LEU A 646 -22.84 -24.37 -14.06
C LEU A 646 -21.63 -25.34 -14.01
N ASN A 647 -21.74 -26.56 -14.56
CA ASN A 647 -20.69 -27.58 -14.45
C ASN A 647 -19.37 -27.22 -15.18
N GLN A 648 -19.36 -26.22 -16.06
CA GLN A 648 -18.14 -25.75 -16.75
C GLN A 648 -17.52 -24.49 -16.13
N PHE A 649 -18.21 -23.81 -15.21
CA PHE A 649 -17.73 -22.56 -14.62
C PHE A 649 -16.83 -22.81 -13.40
N ASN A 650 -15.64 -22.22 -13.40
CA ASN A 650 -14.74 -22.28 -12.25
C ASN A 650 -15.29 -21.39 -11.12
N LYS A 651 -15.73 -21.99 -10.00
CA LYS A 651 -16.44 -21.32 -8.88
C LYS A 651 -15.76 -20.07 -8.29
N ARG A 652 -14.50 -19.80 -8.62
CA ARG A 652 -13.77 -18.60 -8.18
C ARG A 652 -14.10 -17.34 -9.00
N SER A 653 -14.44 -17.44 -10.29
CA SER A 653 -14.66 -16.26 -11.15
C SER A 653 -15.92 -15.47 -10.78
N LEU A 654 -17.05 -16.15 -10.59
CA LEU A 654 -18.37 -15.54 -10.33
C LEU A 654 -18.46 -14.62 -9.09
N ARG A 655 -17.45 -14.60 -8.21
CA ARG A 655 -17.43 -13.72 -7.03
C ARG A 655 -17.15 -12.25 -7.35
N GLY A 656 -16.53 -11.95 -8.49
CA GLY A 656 -16.21 -10.57 -8.92
C GLY A 656 -17.18 -9.97 -9.94
N CYS A 657 -18.14 -10.76 -10.42
CA CYS A 657 -18.89 -10.47 -11.65
C CYS A 657 -20.24 -9.76 -11.46
N PHE A 658 -20.70 -9.49 -10.23
CA PHE A 658 -22.03 -8.94 -9.98
C PHE A 658 -21.96 -7.56 -9.35
N HIS A 659 -22.35 -6.54 -10.11
CA HIS A 659 -22.41 -5.15 -9.62
C HIS A 659 -23.74 -4.52 -10.01
N VAL A 660 -24.24 -3.62 -9.17
CA VAL A 660 -25.44 -2.82 -9.45
C VAL A 660 -25.02 -1.37 -9.62
N LEU A 661 -25.23 -0.84 -10.82
CA LEU A 661 -24.98 0.56 -11.19
C LEU A 661 -26.32 1.17 -11.62
N ASN A 662 -26.70 2.34 -11.08
CA ASN A 662 -27.92 3.08 -11.46
C ASN A 662 -29.19 2.20 -11.63
N HIS A 663 -29.52 1.39 -10.61
CA HIS A 663 -30.64 0.42 -10.59
C HIS A 663 -30.58 -0.75 -11.60
N ARG A 664 -29.52 -0.88 -12.39
CA ARG A 664 -29.31 -1.97 -13.38
C ARG A 664 -28.31 -3.00 -12.84
N PHE A 665 -28.53 -4.28 -13.15
CA PHE A 665 -27.65 -5.39 -12.77
C PHE A 665 -26.62 -5.65 -13.88
N PHE A 666 -25.35 -5.38 -13.60
CA PHE A 666 -24.25 -5.72 -14.51
C PHE A 666 -23.70 -7.09 -14.11
N LEU A 667 -23.94 -8.09 -14.96
CA LEU A 667 -23.24 -9.37 -14.94
C LEU A 667 -21.99 -9.24 -15.80
N LEU A 668 -20.87 -8.97 -15.16
CA LEU A 668 -19.58 -8.90 -15.83
C LEU A 668 -19.04 -10.33 -16.02
N ASP A 669 -19.68 -11.10 -16.91
CA ASP A 669 -19.28 -12.46 -17.24
C ASP A 669 -17.89 -12.47 -17.88
N CYS A 670 -17.11 -13.52 -17.59
CA CYS A 670 -15.82 -13.79 -18.22
C CYS A 670 -15.88 -15.18 -18.84
N ILE A 671 -16.58 -15.31 -19.97
CA ILE A 671 -16.62 -16.57 -20.71
C ILE A 671 -15.25 -16.76 -21.38
N VAL A 672 -14.42 -17.62 -20.79
CA VAL A 672 -13.23 -18.17 -21.46
C VAL A 672 -13.70 -19.32 -22.35
N GLY A 673 -13.93 -19.03 -23.62
CA GLY A 673 -14.11 -20.06 -24.65
C GLY A 673 -12.87 -20.95 -24.72
N LYS A 674 -13.05 -22.26 -24.97
CA LYS A 674 -11.91 -23.20 -25.00
C LYS A 674 -10.89 -22.90 -26.10
N ASP A 675 -11.32 -22.24 -27.18
CA ASP A 675 -10.53 -22.06 -28.41
C ASP A 675 -10.50 -20.61 -28.92
N SER A 676 -10.88 -19.60 -28.12
CA SER A 676 -10.93 -18.19 -28.59
C SER A 676 -10.23 -17.20 -27.68
N SER A 677 -9.38 -16.36 -28.29
CA SER A 677 -8.68 -15.19 -27.73
C SER A 677 -9.60 -14.02 -27.31
N HIS A 678 -10.90 -14.28 -27.17
CA HIS A 678 -11.95 -13.28 -27.03
C HIS A 678 -12.74 -13.57 -25.75
N GLN A 679 -12.76 -12.60 -24.83
CA GLN A 679 -13.60 -12.60 -23.64
C GLN A 679 -14.86 -11.77 -23.93
N PHE A 680 -16.03 -12.35 -23.71
CA PHE A 680 -17.31 -11.67 -23.90
C PHE A 680 -17.88 -11.21 -22.56
N TYR A 681 -18.32 -9.96 -22.50
CA TYR A 681 -18.93 -9.33 -21.32
C TYR A 681 -20.40 -9.02 -21.61
N HIS A 682 -21.31 -9.47 -20.74
CA HIS A 682 -22.76 -9.41 -20.99
C HIS A 682 -23.49 -8.47 -20.02
N SER A 683 -23.71 -7.21 -20.43
CA SER A 683 -24.65 -6.34 -19.69
C SER A 683 -26.07 -6.91 -19.75
N LEU A 684 -26.62 -7.36 -18.62
CA LEU A 684 -27.95 -7.94 -18.53
C LEU A 684 -28.96 -6.89 -18.06
N TYR A 685 -29.73 -6.33 -18.99
CA TYR A 685 -30.85 -5.45 -18.66
C TYR A 685 -31.98 -6.25 -18.00
N LEU A 686 -31.97 -6.30 -16.66
CA LEU A 686 -33.02 -6.95 -15.87
C LEU A 686 -34.00 -5.90 -15.32
N LYS A 687 -35.05 -5.60 -16.10
CA LYS A 687 -36.19 -4.80 -15.64
C LYS A 687 -37.02 -5.61 -14.65
N ALA A 688 -36.65 -5.53 -13.37
CA ALA A 688 -37.22 -6.35 -12.31
C ALA A 688 -38.72 -6.05 -12.10
N THR A 689 -39.58 -6.92 -12.64
CA THR A 689 -41.00 -6.98 -12.28
C THR A 689 -41.15 -7.71 -10.95
N LYS A 690 -42.14 -7.31 -10.13
CA LYS A 690 -42.37 -7.94 -8.82
C LYS A 690 -42.61 -9.46 -8.97
N HIS A 691 -41.75 -10.25 -8.32
CA HIS A 691 -41.85 -11.71 -8.18
C HIS A 691 -41.67 -12.56 -9.45
N SER A 692 -40.79 -12.17 -10.39
CA SER A 692 -40.33 -13.06 -11.45
C SER A 692 -39.11 -13.91 -11.04
N ASP A 693 -39.25 -15.24 -11.13
CA ASP A 693 -38.11 -16.16 -11.14
C ASP A 693 -37.55 -16.17 -12.57
N ILE A 694 -36.32 -15.67 -12.78
CA ILE A 694 -35.71 -15.63 -14.12
C ILE A 694 -34.90 -16.89 -14.34
N ASP A 695 -35.38 -17.73 -15.27
CA ASP A 695 -34.69 -18.91 -15.78
C ASP A 695 -33.93 -18.49 -17.05
N LEU A 696 -32.60 -18.36 -16.96
CA LEU A 696 -31.73 -17.90 -18.05
C LEU A 696 -31.52 -18.99 -19.12
N THR A 697 -32.62 -19.57 -19.63
CA THR A 697 -32.60 -20.71 -20.55
C THR A 697 -33.35 -20.49 -21.86
N GLY A 698 -33.84 -19.28 -22.10
CA GLY A 698 -34.25 -18.82 -23.43
C GLY A 698 -33.21 -17.88 -24.01
N GLU A 699 -33.25 -17.67 -25.34
CA GLU A 699 -32.52 -16.58 -25.98
C GLU A 699 -32.93 -15.26 -25.33
N ILE A 700 -31.94 -14.53 -24.82
CA ILE A 700 -32.14 -13.22 -24.23
C ILE A 700 -32.07 -12.22 -25.39
N ASP A 701 -33.11 -11.40 -25.55
CA ASP A 701 -33.05 -10.16 -26.34
C ASP A 701 -31.96 -9.26 -25.73
N THR A 702 -30.75 -9.48 -26.22
CA THR A 702 -29.53 -8.85 -25.75
C THR A 702 -29.32 -7.63 -26.62
N LEU A 703 -29.35 -6.45 -26.00
CA LEU A 703 -28.79 -5.24 -26.61
C LEU A 703 -27.29 -5.49 -26.81
N TYR A 704 -26.95 -5.94 -28.02
CA TYR A 704 -25.62 -6.35 -28.44
C TYR A 704 -24.71 -5.14 -28.58
N TYR A 705 -24.06 -4.74 -27.48
CA TYR A 705 -22.91 -3.84 -27.55
C TYR A 705 -21.68 -4.64 -27.94
N GLN A 706 -21.41 -4.71 -29.25
CA GLN A 706 -20.13 -5.16 -29.80
C GLN A 706 -19.03 -4.13 -29.46
N MET A 707 -18.49 -4.21 -28.24
CA MET A 707 -17.07 -3.87 -28.06
C MET A 707 -16.26 -5.07 -28.53
N GLN A 708 -15.34 -4.90 -29.48
CA GLN A 708 -14.30 -5.91 -29.74
C GLN A 708 -13.12 -5.65 -28.79
N PRO A 709 -12.93 -6.45 -27.72
CA PRO A 709 -11.98 -6.10 -26.68
C PRO A 709 -10.79 -7.06 -26.71
N ARG A 710 -9.64 -6.54 -27.17
CA ARG A 710 -8.36 -7.22 -26.98
C ARG A 710 -7.90 -7.05 -25.51
N PHE A 711 -8.34 -7.98 -24.65
CA PHE A 711 -7.75 -8.36 -23.34
C PHE A 711 -8.13 -7.58 -22.05
N PHE A 712 -9.41 -7.59 -21.65
CA PHE A 712 -9.88 -7.16 -20.32
C PHE A 712 -9.44 -8.11 -19.16
N ASN A 713 -8.17 -8.08 -18.75
CA ASN A 713 -7.70 -9.01 -17.72
C ASN A 713 -8.10 -8.67 -16.27
N THR A 714 -8.40 -7.41 -15.93
CA THR A 714 -8.96 -7.03 -14.62
C THR A 714 -9.72 -5.72 -14.72
N ILE A 715 -10.96 -5.72 -14.23
CA ILE A 715 -11.86 -4.56 -14.20
C ILE A 715 -12.13 -4.14 -12.75
N TYR A 716 -12.09 -2.83 -12.52
CA TYR A 716 -12.35 -2.16 -11.25
C TYR A 716 -13.52 -1.20 -11.39
N LEU A 717 -14.25 -0.95 -10.30
CA LEU A 717 -15.42 -0.06 -10.29
C LEU A 717 -15.25 1.07 -9.28
N SER A 718 -15.85 2.22 -9.59
CA SER A 718 -15.83 3.39 -8.72
C SER A 718 -16.76 3.25 -7.51
N GLN A 719 -16.46 3.96 -6.41
CA GLN A 719 -17.27 3.89 -5.18
C GLN A 719 -18.70 4.40 -5.38
N ASP A 720 -18.87 5.44 -6.20
CA ASP A 720 -20.16 5.98 -6.65
C ASP A 720 -20.83 5.11 -7.72
N ARG A 721 -20.12 4.08 -8.22
CA ARG A 721 -20.56 3.12 -9.22
C ARG A 721 -20.98 3.72 -10.57
N GLN A 722 -20.51 4.93 -10.87
CA GLN A 722 -20.74 5.54 -12.17
C GLN A 722 -19.67 5.17 -13.20
N SER A 723 -18.64 4.38 -12.85
CA SER A 723 -17.47 4.20 -13.72
C SER A 723 -16.64 2.95 -13.47
N ILE A 724 -15.89 2.59 -14.51
CA ILE A 724 -15.13 1.35 -14.70
C ILE A 724 -13.67 1.73 -15.02
N ALA A 725 -12.68 1.03 -14.46
CA ALA A 725 -11.29 1.12 -14.90
C ALA A 725 -10.74 -0.26 -15.31
N GLU A 726 -9.96 -0.26 -16.37
CA GLU A 726 -9.23 -1.40 -16.93
C GLU A 726 -7.72 -1.12 -16.85
N VAL A 727 -6.92 -2.13 -16.52
CA VAL A 727 -5.46 -2.05 -16.57
C VAL A 727 -4.95 -2.80 -17.81
N VAL A 728 -4.36 -2.07 -18.75
CA VAL A 728 -3.84 -2.57 -20.03
C VAL A 728 -2.35 -2.26 -20.12
N GLU A 729 -1.49 -3.26 -19.89
CA GLU A 729 -0.02 -3.13 -20.03
C GLU A 729 0.60 -1.97 -19.26
N ASP A 730 0.83 -0.84 -19.93
CA ASP A 730 1.45 0.38 -19.43
C ASP A 730 0.42 1.50 -19.18
N ARG A 731 -0.88 1.21 -19.18
CA ARG A 731 -1.93 2.23 -19.02
C ARG A 731 -3.15 1.73 -18.24
N ILE A 732 -3.83 2.67 -17.59
CA ILE A 732 -5.13 2.47 -16.96
C ILE A 732 -6.17 3.21 -17.82
N GLN A 733 -7.05 2.47 -18.48
CA GLN A 733 -8.19 3.05 -19.20
C GLN A 733 -9.37 3.22 -18.25
N ILE A 734 -10.09 4.33 -18.36
CA ILE A 734 -11.19 4.68 -17.48
C ILE A 734 -12.42 5.00 -18.32
N PHE A 735 -13.56 4.45 -17.94
CA PHE A 735 -14.84 4.58 -18.62
C PHE A 735 -15.94 5.06 -17.66
N THR A 736 -16.79 6.00 -18.08
CA THR A 736 -18.04 6.32 -17.40
C THR A 736 -19.18 5.43 -17.88
N VAL A 737 -20.13 5.14 -17.00
CA VAL A 737 -21.37 4.41 -17.28
C VAL A 737 -22.53 5.37 -17.15
N ASN A 738 -22.90 5.98 -18.28
CA ASN A 738 -24.17 6.70 -18.42
C ASN A 738 -25.31 5.68 -18.58
N GLU A 739 -26.56 6.15 -18.50
CA GLU A 739 -27.73 5.24 -18.39
C GLU A 739 -27.73 4.13 -19.43
N ASP A 740 -27.42 4.41 -20.70
CA ASP A 740 -27.40 3.44 -21.80
C ASP A 740 -26.04 3.26 -22.50
N GLN A 741 -24.94 3.83 -21.97
CA GLN A 741 -23.63 3.80 -22.65
C GLN A 741 -22.44 3.71 -21.68
N ILE A 742 -21.45 2.88 -22.05
CA ILE A 742 -20.10 2.89 -21.45
C ILE A 742 -19.22 3.76 -22.35
N LEU A 743 -18.75 4.90 -21.84
CA LEU A 743 -17.99 5.90 -22.59
C LEU A 743 -16.56 6.01 -22.06
N ALA A 744 -15.55 6.03 -22.94
CA ALA A 744 -14.16 6.23 -22.53
C ALA A 744 -13.95 7.66 -21.98
N TYR A 745 -13.59 7.76 -20.70
CA TYR A 745 -13.44 9.01 -19.96
C TYR A 745 -11.99 9.51 -19.95
N GLY A 746 -11.02 8.61 -19.77
CA GLY A 746 -9.60 8.97 -19.64
C GLY A 746 -8.66 7.77 -19.78
N ILE A 747 -7.37 8.07 -19.95
CA ILE A 747 -6.28 7.08 -19.98
C ILE A 747 -5.12 7.63 -19.14
N ILE A 748 -4.65 6.86 -18.16
CA ILE A 748 -3.46 7.18 -17.36
C ILE A 748 -2.32 6.29 -17.85
N TYR A 749 -1.27 6.89 -18.41
CA TYR A 749 -0.05 6.15 -18.78
C TYR A 749 0.85 5.96 -17.55
N CYS A 750 1.13 4.69 -17.24
CA CYS A 750 2.06 4.22 -16.23
C CYS A 750 3.34 3.79 -16.93
N HIS A 751 4.48 4.45 -16.66
CA HIS A 751 5.78 4.15 -17.30
C HIS A 751 6.42 2.81 -16.86
N THR A 752 5.61 1.82 -16.48
CA THR A 752 5.99 0.50 -15.97
C THR A 752 4.99 -0.54 -16.49
N ASN A 753 5.47 -1.69 -16.95
CA ASN A 753 4.60 -2.75 -17.49
C ASN A 753 3.85 -3.48 -16.35
N LEU A 754 2.58 -3.14 -16.17
CA LEU A 754 1.67 -3.67 -15.15
C LEU A 754 1.20 -5.11 -15.45
N LYS A 755 1.39 -5.65 -16.67
CA LYS A 755 0.90 -7.01 -17.02
C LYS A 755 1.70 -8.13 -16.36
N HIS A 756 3.00 -7.94 -16.08
CA HIS A 756 3.86 -9.03 -15.60
C HIS A 756 3.91 -9.18 -14.08
N GLU A 757 3.46 -8.18 -13.32
CA GLU A 757 3.54 -8.22 -11.86
C GLU A 757 2.16 -8.41 -11.22
N SER A 758 1.92 -9.60 -10.68
CA SER A 758 0.59 -10.10 -10.30
C SER A 758 0.00 -9.51 -9.00
N LYS A 759 0.31 -8.26 -8.65
CA LYS A 759 0.10 -7.68 -7.30
C LYS A 759 -0.27 -6.18 -7.26
N TYR A 760 -0.95 -5.67 -8.29
CA TYR A 760 -1.53 -4.32 -8.23
C TYR A 760 -2.93 -4.35 -7.61
N TYR A 761 -3.29 -3.27 -6.92
CA TYR A 761 -4.67 -3.01 -6.49
C TYR A 761 -5.07 -1.62 -6.98
N LEU A 762 -6.17 -1.53 -7.72
CA LEU A 762 -6.71 -0.27 -8.22
C LEU A 762 -8.02 0.06 -7.49
N THR A 763 -8.23 1.33 -7.16
CA THR A 763 -9.53 1.83 -6.71
C THR A 763 -9.74 3.27 -7.13
N PHE A 764 -10.99 3.70 -7.27
CA PHE A 764 -11.32 5.10 -7.52
C PHE A 764 -11.47 5.87 -6.21
N VAL A 765 -11.03 7.11 -6.24
CA VAL A 765 -11.29 8.11 -5.22
C VAL A 765 -12.25 9.11 -5.81
N HIS A 766 -13.46 9.18 -5.22
CA HIS A 766 -14.40 10.29 -5.39
C HIS A 766 -14.77 10.64 -6.85
N ASN A 767 -16.01 10.32 -7.24
CA ASN A 767 -16.69 10.89 -8.42
C ASN A 767 -15.81 11.07 -9.68
N MET A 768 -14.98 10.07 -9.99
CA MET A 768 -14.13 10.00 -11.17
C MET A 768 -12.91 10.93 -11.26
N ASP A 769 -12.69 11.83 -10.30
CA ASP A 769 -11.60 12.80 -10.40
C ASP A 769 -10.23 12.18 -10.06
N GLN A 770 -10.18 11.06 -9.32
CA GLN A 770 -8.92 10.44 -8.88
C GLN A 770 -8.94 8.90 -8.91
N VAL A 771 -7.77 8.30 -9.19
CA VAL A 771 -7.52 6.86 -9.17
C VAL A 771 -6.30 6.54 -8.31
N MET A 772 -6.42 5.54 -7.44
CA MET A 772 -5.35 5.00 -6.61
C MET A 772 -4.86 3.67 -7.17
N LEU A 773 -3.54 3.56 -7.34
CA LEU A 773 -2.82 2.33 -7.68
C LEU A 773 -1.87 1.98 -6.53
N SER A 774 -2.09 0.84 -5.88
CA SER A 774 -1.07 0.23 -5.04
C SER A 774 -0.08 -0.53 -5.91
N TYR A 775 1.21 -0.22 -5.77
CA TYR A 775 2.32 -0.96 -6.38
C TYR A 775 3.49 -1.09 -5.39
N GLU A 776 4.02 -2.29 -5.25
CA GLU A 776 5.00 -2.66 -4.22
C GLU A 776 4.56 -2.27 -2.79
N GLN A 777 5.26 -1.30 -2.19
CA GLN A 777 5.06 -0.74 -0.85
C GLN A 777 4.48 0.68 -0.90
N ARG A 778 4.10 1.14 -2.10
CA ARG A 778 3.68 2.51 -2.40
C ARG A 778 2.25 2.54 -2.92
N ILE A 779 1.58 3.63 -2.62
CA ILE A 779 0.25 3.93 -3.15
C ILE A 779 0.37 5.24 -3.93
N TYR A 780 0.12 5.14 -5.22
CA TYR A 780 0.14 6.25 -6.16
C TYR A 780 -1.29 6.75 -6.34
N ILE A 781 -1.50 8.06 -6.23
CA ILE A 781 -2.75 8.72 -6.58
C ILE A 781 -2.49 9.53 -7.85
N PHE A 782 -3.40 9.36 -8.80
CA PHE A 782 -3.44 10.02 -10.09
C PHE A 782 -4.72 10.83 -10.18
N ASP A 783 -4.62 12.08 -10.60
CA ASP A 783 -5.78 12.87 -10.98
C ASP A 783 -6.18 12.49 -12.40
N VAL A 784 -7.46 12.18 -12.60
CA VAL A 784 -8.01 11.81 -13.90
C VAL A 784 -8.39 13.08 -14.63
N GLN A 785 -7.56 13.51 -15.59
CA GLN A 785 -7.92 14.62 -16.46
C GLN A 785 -9.12 14.22 -17.32
N LYS A 786 -10.28 14.81 -17.01
CA LYS A 786 -11.52 14.66 -17.78
C LYS A 786 -11.26 15.11 -19.22
N ARG A 787 -11.43 14.20 -20.19
CA ARG A 787 -11.49 14.61 -21.60
C ARG A 787 -12.68 15.54 -21.79
N ASN A 788 -12.45 16.72 -22.36
CA ASN A 788 -13.52 17.63 -22.77
C ASN A 788 -14.26 17.02 -23.97
N THR A 789 -15.25 16.17 -23.72
CA THR A 789 -16.08 15.51 -24.75
C THR A 789 -17.11 16.45 -25.41
N HIS A 790 -16.92 17.77 -25.34
CA HIS A 790 -17.86 18.78 -25.87
C HIS A 790 -17.78 18.97 -27.40
N SER A 791 -17.29 17.98 -28.14
CA SER A 791 -17.20 18.02 -29.61
C SER A 791 -17.46 16.65 -30.27
N ALA A 792 -18.47 15.91 -29.83
CA ALA A 792 -18.96 14.71 -30.51
C ALA A 792 -20.46 14.46 -30.25
N TYR A 793 -21.15 13.96 -31.29
CA TYR A 793 -22.55 13.51 -31.30
C TYR A 793 -23.64 14.60 -31.35
N ASP A 794 -23.61 15.41 -32.42
CA ASP A 794 -24.82 15.66 -33.20
C ASP A 794 -24.91 14.59 -34.32
N ASP A 795 -26.10 14.05 -34.57
CA ASP A 795 -26.27 12.69 -35.12
C ASP A 795 -26.25 12.58 -36.67
N GLU A 796 -25.92 13.66 -37.39
CA GLU A 796 -25.92 13.68 -38.87
C GLU A 796 -24.52 13.59 -39.51
N ASP A 797 -23.44 13.78 -38.75
CA ASP A 797 -22.06 13.68 -39.25
C ASP A 797 -21.24 12.66 -38.45
N LYS A 798 -21.18 11.42 -38.95
CA LYS A 798 -20.36 10.34 -38.39
C LYS A 798 -18.86 10.64 -38.55
N ILE A 799 -18.29 11.35 -37.58
CA ILE A 799 -16.84 11.53 -37.44
C ILE A 799 -16.23 10.25 -36.83
N LYS A 800 -15.51 9.45 -37.63
CA LYS A 800 -14.71 8.31 -37.15
C LYS A 800 -13.28 8.78 -36.88
N ILE A 801 -12.82 8.77 -35.62
CA ILE A 801 -11.39 8.92 -35.32
C ILE A 801 -10.69 7.63 -35.77
N ILE A 802 -9.61 7.75 -36.55
CA ILE A 802 -8.85 6.62 -37.09
C ILE A 802 -7.61 6.37 -36.24
N CYS A 803 -6.81 7.40 -36.05
CA CYS A 803 -5.61 7.35 -35.21
C CYS A 803 -5.36 8.71 -34.56
N ALA A 804 -4.62 8.71 -33.44
CA ALA A 804 -4.23 9.92 -32.73
C ALA A 804 -2.90 9.73 -32.01
N SER A 805 -2.11 10.80 -31.96
CA SER A 805 -0.81 10.89 -31.29
C SER A 805 -0.73 12.21 -30.50
N SER A 806 -0.01 12.24 -29.38
CA SER A 806 0.04 13.42 -28.51
C SER A 806 1.39 13.60 -27.84
N ALA A 807 1.86 14.84 -27.76
CA ALA A 807 3.08 15.23 -27.06
C ALA A 807 2.88 16.53 -26.25
N PHE A 808 3.95 17.03 -25.65
CA PHE A 808 4.02 18.39 -25.12
C PHE A 808 5.07 19.16 -25.92
N VAL A 809 4.72 20.36 -26.37
CA VAL A 809 5.57 21.27 -27.14
C VAL A 809 5.51 22.62 -26.44
N ASP A 810 6.66 23.13 -25.99
CA ASP A 810 6.80 24.40 -25.25
C ASP A 810 5.73 24.60 -24.15
N ASP A 811 5.65 23.59 -23.26
CA ASP A 811 4.69 23.45 -22.14
C ASP A 811 3.20 23.37 -22.52
N ALA A 812 2.82 23.58 -23.79
CA ALA A 812 1.49 23.27 -24.30
C ALA A 812 1.34 21.77 -24.59
N ALA A 813 0.18 21.19 -24.25
CA ALA A 813 -0.20 19.87 -24.74
C ALA A 813 -0.57 19.98 -26.23
N VAL A 814 -0.03 19.09 -27.07
CA VAL A 814 -0.33 19.02 -28.51
C VAL A 814 -0.90 17.65 -28.82
N LEU A 815 -2.11 17.61 -29.39
CA LEU A 815 -2.79 16.39 -29.84
C LEU A 815 -2.98 16.47 -31.35
N VAL A 816 -2.53 15.46 -32.06
CA VAL A 816 -2.75 15.26 -33.50
C VAL A 816 -3.67 14.07 -33.68
N GLN A 817 -4.71 14.19 -34.50
CA GLN A 817 -5.60 13.08 -34.83
C GLN A 817 -5.97 13.06 -36.31
N VAL A 818 -6.08 11.87 -36.89
CA VAL A 818 -6.72 11.68 -38.19
C VAL A 818 -8.16 11.26 -37.95
N ILE A 819 -9.11 12.04 -38.45
CA ILE A 819 -10.53 11.74 -38.46
C ILE A 819 -11.02 11.49 -39.89
N SER A 820 -12.09 10.72 -40.07
CA SER A 820 -12.88 10.66 -41.29
C SER A 820 -14.25 11.26 -41.05
N LYS A 821 -14.71 12.13 -41.96
CA LYS A 821 -16.07 12.66 -42.03
C LYS A 821 -16.52 12.59 -43.48
N GLN A 822 -17.63 11.89 -43.74
CA GLN A 822 -18.19 11.70 -45.09
C GLN A 822 -17.18 11.14 -46.11
N SER A 823 -16.34 10.19 -45.68
CA SER A 823 -15.23 9.62 -46.46
C SER A 823 -14.07 10.58 -46.80
N ILE A 824 -14.12 11.83 -46.33
CA ILE A 824 -13.01 12.78 -46.39
C ILE A 824 -12.21 12.65 -45.08
N TYR A 825 -10.90 12.51 -45.20
CA TYR A 825 -10.00 12.39 -44.06
C TYR A 825 -9.44 13.76 -43.69
N PHE A 826 -9.28 14.04 -42.39
CA PHE A 826 -8.72 15.29 -41.88
C PHE A 826 -7.69 15.00 -40.80
N LEU A 827 -6.51 15.56 -40.95
CA LEU A 827 -5.52 15.70 -39.89
C LEU A 827 -5.87 16.95 -39.07
N GLN A 828 -6.17 16.79 -37.79
CA GLN A 828 -6.48 17.87 -36.87
C GLN A 828 -5.38 17.97 -35.80
N THR A 829 -4.88 19.18 -35.56
CA THR A 829 -3.94 19.49 -34.48
C THR A 829 -4.64 20.38 -33.45
N TYR A 830 -4.47 20.04 -32.17
CA TYR A 830 -5.03 20.75 -31.03
C TYR A 830 -3.90 21.15 -30.07
N GLU A 831 -3.94 22.36 -29.53
CA GLU A 831 -2.86 22.89 -28.67
C GLU A 831 -3.40 23.55 -27.38
N GLY A 832 -2.55 23.56 -26.34
CA GLY A 832 -2.76 24.26 -25.07
C GLY A 832 -3.54 23.45 -24.02
N GLU A 833 -3.65 24.01 -22.80
CA GLU A 833 -4.29 23.33 -21.64
C GLU A 833 -5.75 22.89 -21.87
N SER A 834 -6.45 23.58 -22.78
CA SER A 834 -7.84 23.26 -23.15
C SER A 834 -7.97 22.44 -24.44
N LEU A 835 -6.85 22.07 -25.08
CA LEU A 835 -6.77 21.43 -26.40
C LEU A 835 -7.71 22.11 -27.40
N LYS A 836 -7.40 23.34 -27.80
CA LYS A 836 -8.13 24.05 -28.86
C LYS A 836 -7.62 23.60 -30.22
N LEU A 837 -8.53 23.30 -31.15
CA LEU A 837 -8.17 23.01 -32.54
C LEU A 837 -7.40 24.21 -33.13
N THR A 838 -6.13 24.03 -33.45
CA THR A 838 -5.27 25.07 -34.05
C THR A 838 -5.18 24.91 -35.56
N ASN A 839 -5.13 23.68 -36.06
CA ASN A 839 -5.02 23.39 -37.49
C ASN A 839 -5.90 22.21 -37.90
N GLN A 840 -6.42 22.25 -39.13
CA GLN A 840 -7.09 21.13 -39.78
C GLN A 840 -6.68 21.07 -41.26
N VAL A 841 -6.15 19.94 -41.69
CA VAL A 841 -5.68 19.69 -43.07
C VAL A 841 -6.43 18.50 -43.64
N THR A 842 -7.06 18.66 -44.81
CA THR A 842 -7.68 17.55 -45.54
C THR A 842 -6.61 16.62 -46.09
N LEU A 843 -6.76 15.32 -45.85
CA LEU A 843 -5.89 14.26 -46.39
C LEU A 843 -6.58 13.59 -47.57
N ASP A 844 -5.94 13.62 -48.74
CA ASP A 844 -6.39 12.89 -49.94
C ASP A 844 -5.92 11.43 -49.86
N ILE A 845 -6.63 10.61 -49.08
CA ILE A 845 -6.35 9.18 -48.93
C ILE A 845 -7.28 8.39 -49.85
N ASN A 846 -6.79 8.03 -51.04
CA ASN A 846 -7.52 7.25 -52.04
C ASN A 846 -7.68 5.74 -51.69
N SER A 847 -7.62 5.39 -50.41
CA SER A 847 -7.74 4.01 -49.91
C SER A 847 -9.19 3.62 -49.63
N HIS A 848 -9.61 2.45 -50.09
CA HIS A 848 -10.90 1.88 -49.69
C HIS A 848 -10.92 1.27 -48.28
N ASP A 849 -9.78 1.18 -47.59
CA ASP A 849 -9.67 0.52 -46.29
C ASP A 849 -9.01 1.43 -45.23
N PRO A 850 -9.80 2.16 -44.43
CA PRO A 850 -9.31 3.21 -43.52
C PRO A 850 -8.60 2.67 -42.26
N GLU A 851 -8.62 1.36 -42.00
CA GLU A 851 -8.14 0.82 -40.72
C GLU A 851 -6.60 0.73 -40.64
N ASN A 852 -5.92 1.01 -41.75
CA ASN A 852 -4.47 0.91 -41.89
C ASN A 852 -3.72 2.26 -41.82
N VAL A 853 -4.41 3.36 -41.52
CA VAL A 853 -3.79 4.71 -41.39
C VAL A 853 -3.35 4.97 -39.95
N SER A 854 -2.06 5.19 -39.74
CA SER A 854 -1.50 5.62 -38.45
C SER A 854 -0.81 6.99 -38.57
N CYS A 855 -0.71 7.72 -37.46
CA CYS A 855 0.02 8.99 -37.40
C CYS A 855 0.93 9.07 -36.17
N GLU A 856 2.12 9.64 -36.36
CA GLU A 856 3.10 9.87 -35.30
C GLU A 856 3.63 11.31 -35.35
N LEU A 857 3.79 11.93 -34.18
CA LEU A 857 4.49 13.20 -34.04
C LEU A 857 5.98 12.93 -33.81
N LEU A 858 6.84 13.51 -34.63
CA LEU A 858 8.29 13.27 -34.54
C LEU A 858 8.92 13.96 -33.33
N ALA A 859 10.13 13.51 -32.97
CA ALA A 859 10.86 13.99 -31.80
C ALA A 859 11.27 15.48 -31.88
N ASP A 860 11.25 16.08 -33.07
CA ASP A 860 11.44 17.52 -33.28
C ASP A 860 10.20 18.35 -32.90
N CYS A 861 9.09 17.69 -32.56
CA CYS A 861 7.80 18.25 -32.15
C CYS A 861 7.12 19.17 -33.18
N ASN A 862 7.68 19.29 -34.38
CA ASN A 862 7.22 20.20 -35.44
C ASN A 862 6.73 19.46 -36.69
N SER A 863 7.00 18.16 -36.77
CA SER A 863 6.73 17.32 -37.94
C SER A 863 5.77 16.18 -37.60
N ILE A 864 4.77 15.95 -38.46
CA ILE A 864 3.83 14.82 -38.37
C ILE A 864 4.14 13.84 -39.51
N VAL A 865 4.18 12.55 -39.20
CA VAL A 865 4.24 11.45 -40.18
C VAL A 865 2.90 10.73 -40.19
N ILE A 866 2.43 10.40 -41.39
CA ILE A 866 1.25 9.55 -41.62
C ILE A 866 1.72 8.33 -42.39
N MET A 867 1.39 7.14 -41.89
CA MET A 867 1.76 5.85 -42.50
C MET A 867 0.50 5.08 -42.90
N HIS A 868 0.59 4.33 -43.99
CA HIS A 868 -0.49 3.51 -44.50
C HIS A 868 0.00 2.08 -44.74
N ASP A 869 -0.53 1.12 -43.98
CA ASP A 869 -0.29 -0.31 -44.23
C ASP A 869 -1.22 -0.84 -45.34
N PHE A 870 -0.83 -1.94 -45.99
CA PHE A 870 -1.66 -2.66 -46.96
C PHE A 870 -1.66 -4.15 -46.64
N PRO A 871 -2.82 -4.77 -46.40
CA PRO A 871 -2.91 -6.22 -46.19
C PRO A 871 -2.73 -6.99 -47.50
N ASP A 872 -2.06 -8.13 -47.41
CA ASP A 872 -2.04 -9.25 -48.35
C ASP A 872 -1.55 -9.02 -49.80
N CYS A 873 -0.32 -9.49 -50.04
CA CYS A 873 0.13 -9.96 -51.36
C CYS A 873 0.60 -11.41 -51.24
N GLU A 874 -0.34 -12.36 -51.24
CA GLU A 874 -0.01 -13.78 -51.16
C GLU A 874 0.93 -14.23 -52.30
N HIS A 875 2.03 -14.88 -51.93
CA HIS A 875 2.88 -15.61 -52.86
C HIS A 875 2.18 -16.91 -53.29
N ASN A 876 1.68 -17.00 -54.54
CA ASN A 876 1.79 -18.23 -55.32
C ASN A 876 1.49 -18.13 -56.84
N GLN A 877 2.37 -18.76 -57.61
CA GLN A 877 2.22 -19.30 -58.97
C GLN A 877 2.16 -18.38 -60.21
N PHE A 878 2.72 -18.94 -61.30
CA PHE A 878 2.90 -18.46 -62.67
C PHE A 878 3.77 -17.21 -62.91
N GLY A 879 4.89 -17.43 -63.60
CA GLY A 879 5.76 -16.35 -64.07
C GLY A 879 5.40 -15.86 -65.46
N ILE A 880 5.50 -14.55 -65.67
CA ILE A 880 6.02 -13.87 -66.88
C ILE A 880 6.28 -12.38 -66.56
N ARG A 881 7.55 -12.00 -66.75
CA ARG A 881 8.16 -10.67 -67.00
C ARG A 881 7.41 -9.35 -66.65
N THR A 882 8.04 -8.60 -65.74
CA THR A 882 8.41 -7.15 -65.83
C THR A 882 7.36 -6.05 -66.00
N HIS A 883 6.04 -6.27 -65.84
CA HIS A 883 5.05 -5.16 -65.85
C HIS A 883 4.37 -4.79 -64.52
N LYS A 884 4.61 -5.52 -63.41
CA LYS A 884 4.05 -5.16 -62.09
C LYS A 884 4.84 -4.10 -61.30
N LEU A 885 6.15 -3.92 -61.56
CA LEU A 885 6.99 -3.02 -60.75
C LEU A 885 6.63 -1.54 -60.92
N ASP A 886 6.20 -1.11 -62.11
CA ASP A 886 5.82 0.29 -62.36
C ASP A 886 4.38 0.63 -61.90
N LEU A 887 3.60 -0.37 -61.49
CA LEU A 887 2.31 -0.18 -60.79
C LEU A 887 2.52 0.03 -59.28
N MET A 888 3.47 -0.68 -58.66
CA MET A 888 3.76 -0.50 -57.23
C MET A 888 4.47 0.83 -56.90
N LYS A 889 5.15 1.47 -57.86
CA LYS A 889 5.79 2.78 -57.67
C LYS A 889 4.81 3.96 -57.47
N LYS A 890 3.49 3.77 -57.58
CA LYS A 890 2.53 4.90 -57.66
C LYS A 890 1.80 5.29 -56.38
N HIS A 891 1.78 4.47 -55.32
CA HIS A 891 0.85 4.69 -54.20
C HIS A 891 1.45 4.47 -52.79
N LEU A 892 2.52 5.19 -52.49
CA LEU A 892 2.94 5.48 -51.10
C LEU A 892 3.08 7.00 -50.95
N SER A 893 2.16 7.64 -50.25
CA SER A 893 2.21 9.08 -49.94
C SER A 893 2.63 9.30 -48.50
N ILE A 894 3.81 9.91 -48.31
CA ILE A 894 4.28 10.42 -47.02
C ILE A 894 4.15 11.94 -47.07
N THR A 895 3.21 12.50 -46.32
CA THR A 895 3.02 13.95 -46.21
C THR A 895 3.67 14.45 -44.93
N LEU A 896 4.82 15.12 -45.05
CA LEU A 896 5.42 15.87 -43.96
C LEU A 896 4.82 17.27 -43.92
N THR A 897 4.27 17.65 -42.77
CA THR A 897 3.63 18.96 -42.57
C THR A 897 4.26 19.63 -41.35
N LYS A 898 4.82 20.83 -41.55
CA LYS A 898 5.44 21.61 -40.47
C LYS A 898 4.38 22.41 -39.71
N ILE A 899 4.42 22.35 -38.38
CA ILE A 899 3.53 23.13 -37.52
C ILE A 899 4.03 24.60 -37.48
N GLY A 900 3.31 25.49 -38.17
CA GLY A 900 3.58 26.93 -38.23
C GLY A 900 3.99 27.43 -39.63
N ASN A 901 3.14 28.27 -40.23
CA ASN A 901 3.23 28.84 -41.59
C ASN A 901 3.49 27.82 -42.71
N LEU A 902 2.38 27.37 -43.33
CA LEU A 902 2.38 26.38 -44.41
C LEU A 902 2.71 27.01 -45.78
N GLU A 903 4.00 27.02 -46.14
CA GLU A 903 4.41 26.87 -47.54
C GLU A 903 4.75 25.40 -47.78
N THR A 904 4.15 24.81 -48.82
CA THR A 904 4.20 23.36 -49.09
C THR A 904 5.34 22.99 -50.05
N ASP A 905 6.50 22.61 -49.52
CA ASP A 905 7.56 21.98 -50.31
C ASP A 905 7.41 20.45 -50.33
N LEU A 906 7.02 19.92 -51.48
CA LEU A 906 6.86 18.48 -51.74
C LEU A 906 8.22 17.82 -52.01
N LEU A 907 8.81 17.19 -50.99
CA LEU A 907 10.01 16.35 -51.13
C LEU A 907 9.65 14.85 -51.16
N TYR A 908 9.83 14.23 -52.33
CA TYR A 908 9.61 12.80 -52.56
C TYR A 908 10.82 11.96 -52.14
N TYR A 909 10.64 11.03 -51.19
CA TYR A 909 11.50 9.86 -51.02
C TYR A 909 10.68 8.62 -50.59
N PRO A 910 10.82 7.47 -51.27
CA PRO A 910 10.11 6.24 -50.91
C PRO A 910 10.94 5.37 -49.95
N MET A 911 10.28 4.67 -49.01
CA MET A 911 10.28 3.18 -48.93
C MET A 911 9.72 2.63 -47.61
N LEU A 912 8.64 1.86 -47.77
CA LEU A 912 8.10 0.78 -46.94
C LEU A 912 7.37 -0.18 -47.91
N SER A 913 7.22 -1.49 -47.70
CA SER A 913 7.66 -2.40 -46.62
C SER A 913 7.82 -3.85 -47.16
N CYS A 914 8.02 -4.82 -46.24
CA CYS A 914 7.79 -6.27 -46.37
C CYS A 914 8.81 -7.23 -47.04
N ASP A 915 8.90 -8.38 -46.35
CA ASP A 915 9.52 -9.70 -46.57
C ASP A 915 11.06 -9.85 -46.72
N ILE A 916 11.63 -10.80 -45.96
CA ILE A 916 13.06 -10.90 -45.59
C ILE A 916 13.84 -11.91 -46.47
N SER A 917 13.20 -12.50 -47.48
CA SER A 917 13.79 -13.60 -48.28
C SER A 917 14.45 -13.21 -49.60
N CYS A 918 14.29 -11.96 -50.09
CA CYS A 918 14.84 -11.52 -51.37
C CYS A 918 15.46 -10.10 -51.32
N VAL A 919 16.58 -9.94 -52.05
CA VAL A 919 17.32 -8.69 -52.37
C VAL A 919 18.47 -8.30 -51.43
N SER A 920 19.61 -8.06 -52.08
CA SER A 920 20.93 -7.71 -51.54
C SER A 920 21.28 -6.23 -51.76
N ALA A 921 21.92 -5.60 -50.76
CA ALA A 921 22.36 -4.18 -50.70
C ALA A 921 21.20 -3.15 -50.56
N ILE A 922 21.30 -2.00 -49.88
CA ILE A 922 22.44 -1.11 -49.50
C ILE A 922 22.28 -0.55 -48.05
N ALA A 923 23.35 0.08 -47.53
CA ALA A 923 23.56 0.63 -46.17
C ALA A 923 23.74 2.19 -46.16
N ILE A 924 23.64 3.00 -45.09
CA ILE A 924 23.04 2.97 -43.72
C ILE A 924 23.24 4.39 -43.10
N CYS A 925 22.34 4.91 -42.23
CA CYS A 925 22.79 5.76 -41.10
C CYS A 925 21.81 5.89 -39.92
N LYS A 926 22.37 6.17 -38.74
CA LYS A 926 21.74 6.02 -37.41
C LYS A 926 22.19 7.18 -36.52
N LEU A 927 21.24 7.95 -35.96
CA LEU A 927 21.54 8.94 -34.92
C LEU A 927 21.14 8.41 -33.54
N ASN A 928 22.04 8.62 -32.57
CA ASN A 928 22.01 7.97 -31.27
C ASN A 928 21.94 9.02 -30.16
N PHE A 929 20.85 9.03 -29.39
CA PHE A 929 20.63 9.93 -28.26
C PHE A 929 20.26 9.15 -26.99
N GLN A 930 21.16 8.29 -26.51
CA GLN A 930 21.19 7.82 -25.11
C GLN A 930 22.47 7.03 -24.80
N GLU A 931 23.17 7.41 -23.73
CA GLU A 931 24.10 6.51 -23.04
C GLU A 931 23.38 5.63 -22.02
N THR A 932 22.65 4.63 -22.52
CA THR A 932 22.50 3.30 -21.88
C THR A 932 22.32 2.30 -23.04
N LYS A 933 23.44 1.72 -23.49
CA LYS A 933 23.63 1.30 -24.88
C LYS A 933 23.40 -0.20 -25.13
N THR A 934 22.53 -0.51 -26.10
CA THR A 934 22.78 -1.60 -27.06
C THR A 934 23.12 -0.95 -28.40
N SER A 935 24.34 -1.14 -28.91
CA SER A 935 24.79 -0.51 -30.16
C SER A 935 25.13 -1.54 -31.23
N CYS A 936 24.25 -1.63 -32.22
CA CYS A 936 24.51 -2.22 -33.53
C CYS A 936 25.28 -1.22 -34.42
N THR A 937 26.39 -1.65 -35.01
CA THR A 937 27.20 -0.90 -36.00
C THR A 937 27.59 -1.85 -37.14
N PHE A 938 27.58 -1.37 -38.38
CA PHE A 938 28.06 -2.14 -39.53
C PHE A 938 29.48 -1.71 -39.90
N PHE A 939 30.35 -2.69 -40.12
CA PHE A 939 31.76 -2.42 -40.39
C PHE A 939 31.99 -2.05 -41.87
N HIS A 940 32.15 -0.76 -42.15
CA HIS A 940 32.50 -0.22 -43.48
C HIS A 940 33.84 0.53 -43.51
N TYR A 941 34.47 0.72 -42.35
CA TYR A 941 35.69 1.50 -42.19
C TYR A 941 36.95 0.65 -42.46
N THR A 942 38.08 1.32 -42.70
CA THR A 942 39.40 0.66 -42.72
C THR A 942 39.84 0.20 -41.33
N VAL A 943 39.42 0.88 -40.27
CA VAL A 943 39.66 0.53 -38.87
C VAL A 943 38.41 0.85 -38.02
N TYR A 944 38.08 -0.01 -37.05
CA TYR A 944 37.08 0.24 -36.00
C TYR A 944 37.67 -0.15 -34.64
N GLN A 945 37.59 0.75 -33.66
CA GLN A 945 38.15 0.56 -32.32
C GLN A 945 37.03 0.39 -31.28
N GLU A 946 37.18 -0.57 -30.36
CA GLU A 946 36.25 -0.81 -29.25
C GLU A 946 36.99 -0.92 -27.90
N ASP A 947 36.75 0.04 -26.99
CA ASP A 947 37.46 0.11 -25.70
C ASP A 947 36.81 -0.73 -24.57
N PHE A 948 37.67 -1.43 -23.81
CA PHE A 948 37.37 -2.28 -22.66
C PHE A 948 38.17 -1.88 -21.40
N ARG A 949 38.20 -0.57 -21.11
CA ARG A 949 38.87 0.08 -19.96
C ARG A 949 40.41 0.05 -19.97
N THR A 950 41.03 -1.12 -19.88
CA THR A 950 42.52 -1.25 -19.80
C THR A 950 43.15 -1.72 -21.10
N TRP A 951 42.33 -2.09 -22.07
CA TRP A 951 42.72 -2.59 -23.40
C TRP A 951 41.59 -2.27 -24.39
N HIS A 952 41.87 -2.37 -25.70
CA HIS A 952 40.87 -2.20 -26.76
C HIS A 952 41.02 -3.23 -27.87
N VAL A 953 39.95 -3.39 -28.67
CA VAL A 953 39.95 -4.19 -29.90
C VAL A 953 40.03 -3.26 -31.10
N ASP A 954 41.00 -3.49 -31.97
CA ASP A 954 41.12 -2.87 -33.29
C ASP A 954 40.66 -3.86 -34.35
N ILE A 955 39.70 -3.50 -35.19
CA ILE A 955 39.22 -4.31 -36.32
C ILE A 955 39.64 -3.59 -37.59
N GLU A 956 40.56 -4.15 -38.36
CA GLU A 956 41.16 -3.52 -39.54
C GLU A 956 40.82 -4.27 -40.82
N ARG A 957 40.37 -3.57 -41.87
CA ARG A 957 40.31 -4.13 -43.23
C ARG A 957 41.64 -3.89 -43.94
N LYS A 958 42.44 -4.95 -44.10
CA LYS A 958 43.65 -4.89 -44.92
C LYS A 958 43.35 -5.25 -46.37
N VAL A 959 43.35 -4.21 -47.20
CA VAL A 959 43.45 -4.31 -48.66
C VAL A 959 44.94 -4.52 -49.00
N ARG A 960 45.38 -5.77 -49.16
CA ARG A 960 46.77 -6.07 -49.58
C ARG A 960 46.90 -5.93 -51.09
N GLN A 961 47.71 -4.96 -51.54
CA GLN A 961 47.96 -4.71 -52.97
C GLN A 961 48.81 -5.79 -53.68
N GLU A 962 49.35 -6.78 -52.96
CA GLU A 962 50.38 -7.72 -53.47
C GLU A 962 49.98 -9.21 -53.38
N ILE A 963 48.69 -9.55 -53.41
CA ILE A 963 48.24 -10.96 -53.51
C ILE A 963 47.41 -11.14 -54.77
N GLU A 964 47.91 -11.96 -55.70
CA GLU A 964 47.33 -12.26 -57.03
C GLU A 964 45.90 -12.84 -57.00
N ASN A 965 45.35 -13.13 -55.82
CA ASN A 965 44.02 -13.69 -55.62
C ASN A 965 42.95 -12.69 -55.12
N GLY A 966 43.31 -11.42 -54.85
CA GLY A 966 42.34 -10.32 -54.72
C GLY A 966 41.28 -10.40 -53.60
N ILE A 967 41.48 -11.21 -52.56
CA ILE A 967 40.55 -11.33 -51.42
C ILE A 967 40.98 -10.37 -50.31
N ASP A 968 40.20 -9.32 -50.06
CA ASP A 968 40.30 -8.47 -48.88
C ASP A 968 40.18 -9.30 -47.59
N GLN A 969 40.81 -8.85 -46.50
CA GLN A 969 40.69 -9.52 -45.20
C GLN A 969 40.45 -8.52 -44.08
N ILE A 970 39.69 -8.96 -43.07
CA ILE A 970 39.55 -8.24 -41.79
C ILE A 970 40.41 -8.94 -40.73
N GLU A 971 41.25 -8.15 -40.09
CA GLU A 971 42.15 -8.53 -39.01
C GLU A 971 41.64 -7.92 -37.70
N PHE A 972 41.52 -8.75 -36.66
CA PHE A 972 41.10 -8.35 -35.32
C PHE A 972 42.33 -8.36 -34.41
N TYR A 973 42.62 -7.22 -33.80
CA TYR A 973 43.74 -6.96 -32.92
C TYR A 973 43.27 -6.70 -31.50
N ARG A 974 44.07 -7.12 -30.52
CA ARG A 974 44.01 -6.67 -29.13
C ARG A 974 45.14 -5.65 -28.95
N ILE A 975 44.83 -4.51 -28.35
CA ILE A 975 45.82 -3.50 -27.98
C ILE A 975 45.76 -3.28 -26.46
N GLU A 976 46.88 -3.55 -25.80
CA GLU A 976 47.04 -3.43 -24.35
C GLU A 976 48.46 -2.95 -24.05
N ASN A 977 48.60 -1.88 -23.25
CA ASN A 977 49.88 -1.19 -23.02
C ASN A 977 50.64 -0.81 -24.32
N ASP A 978 49.89 -0.33 -25.33
CA ASP A 978 50.37 0.02 -26.68
C ASP A 978 50.96 -1.14 -27.51
N GLU A 979 50.95 -2.38 -27.00
CA GLU A 979 51.31 -3.58 -27.77
C GLU A 979 50.09 -4.11 -28.56
N LYS A 980 50.27 -4.27 -29.88
CA LYS A 980 49.21 -4.69 -30.82
C LYS A 980 49.35 -6.16 -31.22
N GLU A 981 48.60 -7.05 -30.55
CA GLU A 981 48.55 -8.49 -30.83
C GLU A 981 47.48 -8.80 -31.89
N LEU A 982 47.84 -9.36 -33.05
CA LEU A 982 46.88 -9.89 -34.02
C LEU A 982 46.24 -11.16 -33.46
N VAL A 983 44.92 -11.16 -33.28
CA VAL A 983 44.21 -12.29 -32.65
C VAL A 983 43.43 -13.14 -33.65
N GLN A 984 42.89 -12.54 -34.72
CA GLN A 984 42.13 -13.30 -35.73
C GLN A 984 42.16 -12.62 -37.11
N THR A 985 42.11 -13.43 -38.17
CA THR A 985 41.92 -12.96 -39.55
C THR A 985 40.75 -13.67 -40.21
N TYR A 986 39.87 -12.89 -40.83
CA TYR A 986 38.64 -13.32 -41.49
C TYR A 986 38.62 -12.84 -42.95
N PRO A 987 38.29 -13.69 -43.95
CA PRO A 987 38.20 -13.27 -45.34
C PRO A 987 37.01 -12.33 -45.53
N TYR A 988 37.25 -11.14 -46.06
CA TYR A 988 36.23 -10.13 -46.33
C TYR A 988 35.56 -10.42 -47.68
N SER A 989 34.53 -11.26 -47.65
CA SER A 989 33.63 -11.44 -48.79
C SER A 989 32.36 -10.58 -48.69
N ASP A 990 31.95 -10.17 -47.49
CA ASP A 990 30.63 -9.60 -47.21
C ASP A 990 30.59 -8.72 -45.95
N HIS A 991 29.43 -8.09 -45.70
CA HIS A 991 29.15 -7.30 -44.50
C HIS A 991 29.32 -8.07 -43.19
N ILE A 992 29.80 -7.36 -42.17
CA ILE A 992 29.97 -7.85 -40.80
C ILE A 992 29.16 -6.96 -39.84
N LEU A 993 28.41 -7.60 -38.95
CA LEU A 993 27.55 -6.99 -37.94
C LEU A 993 28.26 -6.98 -36.57
N LEU A 994 28.46 -5.79 -36.00
CA LEU A 994 28.96 -5.60 -34.63
C LEU A 994 27.78 -5.33 -33.69
N LEU A 995 27.66 -6.10 -32.62
CA LEU A 995 26.62 -5.94 -31.60
C LEU A 995 27.28 -5.81 -30.22
N ARG A 996 27.25 -4.60 -29.65
CA ARG A 996 27.68 -4.33 -28.27
C ARG A 996 26.48 -4.37 -27.33
N HIS A 997 26.61 -5.10 -26.23
CA HIS A 997 25.69 -5.07 -25.08
C HIS A 997 26.53 -4.94 -23.80
N GLU A 998 26.45 -3.79 -23.13
CA GLU A 998 27.27 -3.45 -21.96
C GLU A 998 28.80 -3.63 -22.21
N SER A 999 29.39 -4.65 -21.57
CA SER A 999 30.80 -5.05 -21.60
C SER A 999 31.12 -6.13 -22.62
N ASP A 1000 30.14 -6.50 -23.45
CA ASP A 1000 30.19 -7.66 -24.33
C ASP A 1000 30.06 -7.17 -25.78
N LEU A 1001 30.92 -7.67 -26.67
CA LEU A 1001 30.92 -7.36 -28.10
C LEU A 1001 30.83 -8.69 -28.85
N SER A 1002 29.83 -8.82 -29.73
CA SER A 1002 29.65 -9.99 -30.59
C SER A 1002 29.67 -9.56 -32.05
N VAL A 1003 30.39 -10.32 -32.87
CA VAL A 1003 30.62 -9.99 -34.29
C VAL A 1003 30.12 -11.14 -35.15
N TYR A 1004 29.27 -10.83 -36.13
CA TYR A 1004 28.59 -11.82 -36.96
C TYR A 1004 28.90 -11.63 -38.44
N ASP A 1005 29.03 -12.73 -39.18
CA ASP A 1005 29.06 -12.71 -40.65
C ASP A 1005 27.65 -12.46 -41.24
N LYS A 1006 27.56 -12.28 -42.56
CA LYS A 1006 26.29 -12.14 -43.29
C LYS A 1006 25.29 -13.30 -43.12
N ASN A 1007 25.74 -14.46 -42.63
CA ASN A 1007 24.91 -15.65 -42.43
C ASN A 1007 24.44 -15.77 -40.97
N GLY A 1008 24.80 -14.82 -40.09
CA GLY A 1008 24.50 -14.86 -38.66
C GLY A 1008 25.43 -15.76 -37.83
N ASN A 1009 26.56 -16.21 -38.37
CA ASN A 1009 27.57 -16.94 -37.61
C ASN A 1009 28.40 -15.97 -36.77
N ILE A 1010 28.58 -16.25 -35.48
CA ILE A 1010 29.54 -15.51 -34.64
C ILE A 1010 30.96 -15.81 -35.14
N ILE A 1011 31.68 -14.77 -35.53
CA ILE A 1011 33.08 -14.85 -35.99
C ILE A 1011 34.07 -14.34 -34.94
N PHE A 1012 33.67 -13.45 -34.03
CA PHE A 1012 34.52 -12.91 -32.95
C PHE A 1012 33.62 -12.50 -31.77
N GLN A 1013 34.08 -12.69 -30.53
CA GLN A 1013 33.33 -12.31 -29.33
C GLN A 1013 34.23 -11.92 -28.14
N VAL A 1014 33.87 -10.84 -27.45
CA VAL A 1014 34.40 -10.40 -26.15
C VAL A 1014 33.25 -10.46 -25.16
N MET A 1015 33.47 -10.99 -23.95
CA MET A 1015 32.45 -11.00 -22.89
C MET A 1015 33.03 -10.44 -21.59
N LYS A 1016 32.29 -9.55 -20.93
CA LYS A 1016 32.64 -8.92 -19.65
C LYS A 1016 33.98 -8.17 -19.66
N GLY A 1017 34.34 -7.58 -20.80
CA GLY A 1017 35.65 -6.94 -20.98
C GLY A 1017 36.84 -7.92 -20.87
N LYS A 1018 36.60 -9.22 -21.08
CA LYS A 1018 37.63 -10.24 -21.24
C LYS A 1018 37.58 -10.84 -22.64
N TYR A 1019 38.76 -11.04 -23.21
CA TYR A 1019 38.93 -11.62 -24.54
C TYR A 1019 38.60 -13.13 -24.51
N CYS A 1020 37.73 -13.60 -25.40
CA CYS A 1020 37.19 -14.96 -25.34
C CYS A 1020 37.41 -15.74 -26.65
N PHE A 1021 38.66 -16.08 -27.00
CA PHE A 1021 38.90 -17.09 -28.05
C PHE A 1021 40.20 -17.90 -27.85
N PRO A 1022 40.25 -19.20 -28.22
CA PRO A 1022 41.47 -20.00 -28.13
C PRO A 1022 42.51 -19.61 -29.19
N LYS A 1023 43.80 -19.58 -28.82
CA LYS A 1023 44.94 -19.25 -29.70
C LYS A 1023 45.21 -20.22 -30.88
N SER A 1024 44.29 -21.13 -31.21
CA SER A 1024 44.47 -22.09 -32.30
C SER A 1024 43.22 -22.24 -33.17
N ARG A 1025 43.35 -21.90 -34.47
CA ARG A 1025 42.35 -22.13 -35.50
C ARG A 1025 42.09 -23.63 -35.65
N LYS A 1026 40.97 -24.14 -35.14
CA LYS A 1026 40.45 -25.48 -35.46
C LYS A 1026 39.19 -25.35 -36.29
N GLU A 1027 39.30 -25.75 -37.56
CA GLU A 1027 38.21 -25.76 -38.53
C GLU A 1027 37.14 -26.77 -38.13
N HIS A 1028 36.08 -26.29 -37.50
CA HIS A 1028 34.94 -27.10 -37.08
C HIS A 1028 33.64 -26.41 -37.46
N GLY A 1029 33.04 -26.84 -38.59
CA GLY A 1029 31.70 -26.39 -38.96
C GLY A 1029 30.63 -27.01 -38.06
N ASN A 1030 29.76 -26.16 -37.51
CA ASN A 1030 28.53 -26.49 -36.75
C ASN A 1030 28.75 -27.16 -35.36
N LYS A 1031 27.97 -26.84 -34.31
CA LYS A 1031 26.79 -25.96 -34.16
C LYS A 1031 26.58 -25.54 -32.70
N SER A 1032 25.99 -24.37 -32.47
CA SER A 1032 25.50 -23.81 -31.19
C SER A 1032 26.53 -23.57 -30.07
N TRP A 1033 26.51 -22.34 -29.55
CA TRP A 1033 27.26 -21.85 -28.39
C TRP A 1033 26.26 -21.45 -27.30
N ILE A 1034 26.47 -21.86 -26.05
CA ILE A 1034 25.68 -21.37 -24.92
C ILE A 1034 26.62 -20.88 -23.81
N SER A 1035 26.42 -19.62 -23.42
CA SER A 1035 27.16 -18.92 -22.37
C SER A 1035 26.41 -19.00 -21.04
N HIS A 1036 27.13 -19.37 -19.97
CA HIS A 1036 26.66 -19.26 -18.59
C HIS A 1036 27.69 -18.49 -17.76
N LYS A 1037 27.30 -17.97 -16.58
CA LYS A 1037 28.10 -17.10 -15.70
C LYS A 1037 29.51 -17.60 -15.26
N GLU A 1038 29.93 -18.79 -15.65
CA GLU A 1038 31.26 -19.37 -15.37
C GLU A 1038 31.86 -20.19 -16.55
N TYR A 1039 31.08 -20.55 -17.60
CA TYR A 1039 31.53 -21.48 -18.66
C TYR A 1039 30.95 -21.14 -20.05
N ILE A 1040 31.69 -21.50 -21.10
CA ILE A 1040 31.20 -21.61 -22.49
C ILE A 1040 31.02 -23.09 -22.81
N ILE A 1041 29.88 -23.47 -23.39
CA ILE A 1041 29.63 -24.82 -23.92
C ILE A 1041 29.68 -24.78 -25.44
N ILE A 1042 30.49 -25.67 -26.02
CA ILE A 1042 30.62 -25.86 -27.47
C ILE A 1042 29.99 -27.22 -27.83
N GLY A 1043 28.92 -27.18 -28.61
CA GLY A 1043 28.27 -28.36 -29.18
C GLY A 1043 29.02 -28.90 -30.40
N LYS A 1044 29.51 -30.13 -30.32
CA LYS A 1044 30.01 -30.91 -31.46
C LYS A 1044 29.16 -32.17 -31.62
N LYS A 1045 29.12 -32.72 -32.83
CA LYS A 1045 28.41 -33.99 -33.10
C LYS A 1045 28.99 -35.09 -32.18
N ASN A 1046 28.16 -35.64 -31.28
CA ASN A 1046 28.51 -36.65 -30.27
C ASN A 1046 29.47 -36.18 -29.15
N GLN A 1047 29.68 -34.87 -28.98
CA GLN A 1047 30.69 -34.33 -28.04
C GLN A 1047 30.32 -32.94 -27.51
N LEU A 1048 30.38 -32.75 -26.19
CA LEU A 1048 30.32 -31.42 -25.55
C LEU A 1048 31.70 -31.06 -25.00
N GLU A 1049 32.17 -29.87 -25.34
CA GLU A 1049 33.36 -29.26 -24.76
C GLU A 1049 32.92 -28.10 -23.86
N LEU A 1050 33.39 -28.07 -22.61
CA LEU A 1050 33.23 -26.93 -21.71
C LEU A 1050 34.56 -26.17 -21.63
N TYR A 1051 34.49 -24.86 -21.72
CA TYR A 1051 35.61 -23.95 -21.46
C TYR A 1051 35.30 -23.13 -20.21
N ASP A 1052 36.13 -23.25 -19.18
CA ASP A 1052 36.07 -22.47 -17.95
C ASP A 1052 36.82 -21.15 -18.16
N PHE A 1053 36.11 -20.02 -18.06
CA PHE A 1053 36.71 -18.70 -18.28
C PHE A 1053 37.33 -18.07 -17.03
N ILE A 1054 37.13 -18.66 -15.85
CA ILE A 1054 37.83 -18.25 -14.62
C ILE A 1054 39.23 -18.88 -14.61
N GLN A 1055 39.35 -20.12 -15.13
CA GLN A 1055 40.60 -20.88 -15.19
C GLN A 1055 41.26 -20.88 -16.59
N GLU A 1056 40.65 -20.21 -17.57
CA GLU A 1056 41.09 -20.09 -18.98
C GLU A 1056 41.41 -21.43 -19.68
N LYS A 1057 40.77 -22.53 -19.24
CA LYS A 1057 41.08 -23.90 -19.69
C LYS A 1057 39.85 -24.68 -20.15
N TYR A 1058 40.07 -25.61 -21.07
CA TYR A 1058 39.08 -26.62 -21.40
C TYR A 1058 38.94 -27.65 -20.28
N LEU A 1059 37.70 -27.92 -19.87
CA LEU A 1059 37.33 -29.01 -18.98
C LEU A 1059 37.24 -30.33 -19.76
N PRO A 1060 37.25 -31.50 -19.08
CA PRO A 1060 37.19 -32.80 -19.73
C PRO A 1060 36.03 -32.93 -20.74
N VAL A 1061 36.36 -33.47 -21.91
CA VAL A 1061 35.45 -33.59 -23.05
C VAL A 1061 34.39 -34.66 -22.79
N ILE A 1062 33.12 -34.27 -22.78
CA ILE A 1062 32.00 -35.19 -22.61
C ILE A 1062 31.64 -35.80 -23.97
N LYS A 1063 32.13 -37.01 -24.24
CA LYS A 1063 31.79 -37.79 -25.45
C LYS A 1063 30.61 -38.71 -25.17
N SER A 1064 29.59 -38.68 -26.03
CA SER A 1064 28.53 -39.69 -26.04
C SER A 1064 27.91 -39.79 -27.43
N ALA A 1065 27.77 -41.01 -27.93
CA ALA A 1065 27.18 -41.31 -29.24
C ALA A 1065 25.68 -40.93 -29.36
N GLN A 1066 25.04 -40.55 -28.24
CA GLN A 1066 23.63 -40.13 -28.20
C GLN A 1066 23.46 -38.61 -28.10
N ILE A 1067 24.54 -37.83 -27.99
CA ILE A 1067 24.48 -36.37 -28.02
C ILE A 1067 24.33 -35.92 -29.48
N GLY A 1068 23.08 -35.82 -29.93
CA GLY A 1068 22.70 -35.03 -31.10
C GLY A 1068 23.01 -33.53 -30.90
N ILE A 1069 22.69 -32.71 -31.90
CA ILE A 1069 22.90 -31.25 -31.78
C ILE A 1069 21.97 -30.73 -30.69
N PRO A 1070 22.48 -30.15 -29.58
CA PRO A 1070 21.62 -29.71 -28.49
C PRO A 1070 20.76 -28.53 -28.93
N LEU A 1071 19.43 -28.69 -28.87
CA LEU A 1071 18.47 -27.66 -29.25
C LEU A 1071 18.24 -26.64 -28.13
N LEU A 1072 18.38 -27.07 -26.88
CA LEU A 1072 18.25 -26.21 -25.70
C LEU A 1072 19.11 -26.76 -24.56
N ILE A 1073 19.80 -25.87 -23.84
CA ILE A 1073 20.49 -26.21 -22.59
C ILE A 1073 19.97 -25.27 -21.50
N GLN A 1074 19.44 -25.83 -20.41
CA GLN A 1074 18.91 -25.08 -19.29
C GLN A 1074 19.77 -25.28 -18.04
N PHE A 1075 20.15 -24.17 -17.41
CA PHE A 1075 20.83 -24.17 -16.11
C PHE A 1075 19.84 -23.94 -14.98
N GLY A 1076 19.86 -24.82 -13.98
CA GLY A 1076 19.17 -24.61 -12.70
C GLY A 1076 20.07 -23.94 -11.66
N ASN A 1077 19.47 -23.29 -10.66
CA ASN A 1077 20.13 -22.55 -9.57
C ASN A 1077 21.15 -23.36 -8.70
N SER A 1078 21.42 -24.61 -9.03
CA SER A 1078 22.21 -25.57 -8.23
C SER A 1078 23.32 -26.28 -9.04
N LYS A 1079 23.96 -25.57 -9.98
CA LYS A 1079 25.04 -26.07 -10.86
C LYS A 1079 24.65 -27.33 -11.67
N ARG A 1080 23.38 -27.40 -12.06
CA ARG A 1080 22.81 -28.50 -12.84
C ARG A 1080 22.52 -28.05 -14.25
N MET A 1081 23.05 -28.79 -15.22
CA MET A 1081 22.85 -28.58 -16.64
C MET A 1081 21.93 -29.67 -17.19
N ILE A 1082 20.83 -29.27 -17.83
CA ILE A 1082 19.89 -30.15 -18.51
C ILE A 1082 20.03 -29.92 -20.01
N VAL A 1083 20.35 -30.98 -20.76
CA VAL A 1083 20.50 -30.94 -22.22
C VAL A 1083 19.27 -31.57 -22.89
N TYR A 1084 18.62 -30.80 -23.75
CA TYR A 1084 17.45 -31.23 -24.52
C TYR A 1084 17.82 -31.49 -25.99
N ASN A 1085 17.30 -32.59 -26.53
CA ASN A 1085 17.32 -32.91 -27.94
C ASN A 1085 15.93 -33.48 -28.33
N ASP A 1086 15.32 -32.96 -29.39
CA ASP A 1086 13.97 -33.31 -29.88
C ASP A 1086 12.93 -33.56 -28.76
N ALA A 1087 12.74 -32.54 -27.91
CA ALA A 1087 11.81 -32.53 -26.77
C ALA A 1087 11.99 -33.66 -25.71
N LYS A 1088 13.09 -34.41 -25.75
CA LYS A 1088 13.46 -35.39 -24.71
C LYS A 1088 14.64 -34.88 -23.88
N VAL A 1089 14.59 -35.12 -22.58
CA VAL A 1089 15.70 -34.90 -21.65
C VAL A 1089 16.67 -36.06 -21.79
N PHE A 1090 17.88 -35.80 -22.30
CA PHE A 1090 18.86 -36.85 -22.58
C PHE A 1090 19.98 -36.94 -21.54
N LEU A 1091 20.34 -35.82 -20.89
CA LEU A 1091 21.53 -35.78 -20.02
C LEU A 1091 21.33 -34.83 -18.84
N TYR A 1092 21.66 -35.33 -17.64
CA TYR A 1092 21.61 -34.59 -16.38
C TYR A 1092 23.01 -34.50 -15.80
N ILE A 1093 23.66 -33.34 -15.91
CA ILE A 1093 25.04 -33.14 -15.43
C ILE A 1093 24.99 -32.24 -14.20
N THR A 1094 25.55 -32.73 -13.09
CA THR A 1094 25.79 -31.93 -11.87
C THR A 1094 27.27 -31.57 -11.81
N LEU A 1095 27.59 -30.28 -11.95
CA LEU A 1095 28.97 -29.79 -11.88
C LEU A 1095 29.40 -29.67 -10.42
N LEU A 1096 30.01 -30.75 -9.90
CA LEU A 1096 30.68 -30.75 -8.60
C LEU A 1096 32.00 -29.98 -8.69
N LYS A 1097 32.33 -29.21 -7.65
CA LYS A 1097 33.52 -28.37 -7.62
C LYS A 1097 34.71 -29.14 -7.05
N GLU A 1098 35.54 -29.68 -7.95
CA GLU A 1098 36.91 -30.20 -7.77
C GLU A 1098 37.11 -31.33 -6.75
N THR A 1099 37.33 -32.56 -7.23
CA THR A 1099 38.69 -33.12 -7.48
C THR A 1099 38.58 -34.39 -8.33
N GLU A 1100 39.43 -34.49 -9.36
CA GLU A 1100 39.48 -35.50 -10.45
C GLU A 1100 38.28 -35.56 -11.41
#